data_AF-A0A925VM49-F1
#
_entry.id   AF-A0A925VM49-F1
#
_cell.length_a   1.000
_cell.length_b   1.000
_cell.length_c   1.000
_cell.angle_alpha   90.00
_cell.angle_beta   90.00
_cell.angle_gamma   90.00
#
_symmetry.space_group_name_H-M   'P 1'
#
loop_
_entity.id
_entity.type
_entity.pdbx_description
1 polymer ?
#
loop_
_entity_poly.entity_id
_entity_poly.type
_entity_poly.pdbx_seq_one_letter_code
_entity_poly.pdbx_strand_id
1 'polypeptide(L)'
;NQPNWYRMDVPQAGSTITVTLSGLGADFDLYLYGPQLDEATGQLRDLAKFGDIAKFGDIAKFGDIAKFGDIAKFGDISTLLDLSQFQDIAKFGDIAKFGDIAKFGDIGGLLGNLVQRGDAGTLVGISVNKDLSDEQIVINVNELYGPFAIAVVPFNPAEAGAAYQLAATIGPPNAPYATIDTPVAANFTRPPDDPAITTLVLYSPTRLDQFAATGGDTFAGAGLQAKLSALAANVGGALVNLDDYTEIRDAYAVWDAQPDNPLAANYVSAYLKLLIVSLKPAYPSLQYLVLVGDDCVIPARRIRDDALYANERRYQGALPTAPGATNRVAVAQQRRYFLSDDYYGGLLPLPFRGRELYLPQLGIGRLVERPSEIGAAIDAFLTQPTIAPASALVTGYDFLLDQAGAIKRSFDSQGIAAVDDTLVNNTWDAAALRGKLFAQSAPDLVSLNAHFSHFQLFPNGPDTPGNRVSASEVPTQGDAYQGALVFSVGCHSGLSLPDGDFANAAQGTDWAQAFVRRGATYIGNTGYAYGDGDLLAYSERLMLNFVQELGYVGAGPQTVGRALLRAKQRYFNSAAAGTLSSYDEKIMAIPTLYGLPMLGVTMPQTSDVPPGGASIMDTARRSLAGSDVLTSSVALDLSYEAGSVPGVGNYRQVVGSDDLQVIGNRPVQPRTTRDISAEGLIAHGALLVGGTFSDAPNFDPVISRVVTDELRVASEPAYAAQSPYPSQLATVNRFLGVDGQSRDRLVVVPGQFLPGTSGAATTGTQRLYSALRFEVYHAPLAATDFIAPSVWQVESAHVYGGVR
;
A
#
# COMPACT_ATOMS: atom_id res chain seq x y z
N ASN A 1 35.16 25.58 -12.01
CA ASN A 1 33.73 25.19 -11.92
C ASN A 1 33.50 24.22 -10.77
N GLN A 2 34.03 24.48 -9.57
CA GLN A 2 33.66 23.64 -8.44
C GLN A 2 32.46 24.27 -7.74
N PRO A 3 31.29 23.61 -7.72
CA PRO A 3 30.13 24.06 -6.96
C PRO A 3 30.46 24.18 -5.47
N ASN A 4 29.92 25.22 -4.83
CA ASN A 4 29.93 25.34 -3.37
C ASN A 4 28.72 24.57 -2.82
N TRP A 5 28.98 23.58 -1.97
CA TRP A 5 27.96 22.71 -1.40
C TRP A 5 27.67 23.05 0.04
N TYR A 6 26.39 23.05 0.39
CA TYR A 6 25.89 23.23 1.74
C TYR A 6 24.91 22.11 2.07
N ARG A 7 24.76 21.79 3.36
CA ARG A 7 23.81 20.79 3.84
C ARG A 7 22.88 21.40 4.89
N MET A 8 21.62 21.03 4.84
CA MET A 8 20.64 21.32 5.88
C MET A 8 19.82 20.06 6.20
N ASP A 9 19.52 19.82 7.46
CA ASP A 9 18.70 18.69 7.87
C ASP A 9 17.27 19.16 8.16
N VAL A 10 16.31 18.65 7.40
CA VAL A 10 14.88 18.90 7.60
C VAL A 10 14.32 17.89 8.61
N PRO A 11 13.72 18.33 9.72
CA PRO A 11 13.42 17.45 10.85
C PRO A 11 12.19 16.56 10.64
N GLN A 12 11.24 16.97 9.79
CA GLN A 12 9.98 16.25 9.60
C GLN A 12 9.30 16.59 8.28
N ALA A 13 8.42 15.70 7.84
CA ALA A 13 7.59 15.90 6.67
C ALA A 13 6.50 16.97 6.91
N GLY A 14 6.26 17.80 5.91
CA GLY A 14 5.35 18.94 5.90
C GLY A 14 6.06 20.29 6.03
N SER A 15 7.35 20.30 6.39
CA SER A 15 8.16 21.52 6.51
C SER A 15 8.29 22.28 5.18
N THR A 16 8.49 23.59 5.26
CA THR A 16 8.80 24.44 4.09
C THR A 16 10.28 24.80 4.12
N ILE A 17 10.99 24.55 3.03
CA ILE A 17 12.35 25.02 2.82
C ILE A 17 12.28 26.31 2.01
N THR A 18 12.99 27.34 2.46
CA THR A 18 13.29 28.53 1.66
C THR A 18 14.79 28.72 1.60
N VAL A 19 15.36 28.67 0.40
CA VAL A 19 16.78 28.98 0.15
C VAL A 19 16.84 30.21 -0.72
N THR A 20 17.52 31.25 -0.25
CA THR A 20 17.73 32.51 -0.98
C THR A 20 19.22 32.75 -1.13
N LEU A 21 19.65 33.05 -2.35
CA LEU A 21 20.97 33.58 -2.65
C LEU A 21 20.81 35.07 -2.98
N SER A 22 21.54 35.93 -2.28
CA SER A 22 21.46 37.38 -2.48
C SER A 22 22.80 38.07 -2.30
N GLY A 23 22.86 39.37 -2.58
CA GLY A 23 24.11 40.15 -2.45
C GLY A 23 25.21 39.61 -3.37
N LEU A 24 24.83 39.22 -4.58
CA LEU A 24 25.68 38.53 -5.54
C LEU A 24 26.79 39.46 -6.07
N GLY A 25 28.05 39.02 -5.95
CA GLY A 25 29.22 39.66 -6.56
C GLY A 25 29.50 39.21 -8.00
N ALA A 26 28.78 38.20 -8.48
CA ALA A 26 28.80 37.65 -9.84
C ALA A 26 27.51 36.85 -10.10
N ASP A 27 27.31 36.35 -11.31
CA ASP A 27 26.14 35.53 -11.67
C ASP A 27 26.29 34.10 -11.09
N PHE A 28 25.29 33.63 -10.34
CA PHE A 28 25.30 32.35 -9.64
C PHE A 28 23.96 31.64 -9.77
N ASP A 29 24.01 30.37 -10.11
CA ASP A 29 22.86 29.47 -10.11
C ASP A 29 22.70 28.76 -8.76
N LEU A 30 21.45 28.52 -8.37
CA LEU A 30 21.07 27.83 -7.14
C LEU A 30 20.35 26.51 -7.45
N TYR A 31 20.84 25.42 -6.87
CA TYR A 31 20.25 24.08 -6.98
C TYR A 31 20.00 23.47 -5.61
N LEU A 32 18.87 22.79 -5.45
CA LEU A 32 18.50 22.10 -4.22
C LEU A 32 18.27 20.62 -4.48
N TYR A 33 18.93 19.77 -3.70
CA TYR A 33 18.87 18.32 -3.76
C TYR A 33 18.27 17.76 -2.47
N GLY A 34 17.30 16.87 -2.58
CA GLY A 34 16.70 16.14 -1.47
C GLY A 34 17.56 14.96 -1.00
N PRO A 35 17.15 14.29 0.09
CA PRO A 35 17.80 13.08 0.59
C PRO A 35 17.88 11.96 -0.45
N GLN A 36 18.85 11.06 -0.28
CA GLN A 36 18.84 9.76 -0.94
C GLN A 36 17.73 8.87 -0.39
N LEU A 37 17.50 7.79 -1.11
CA LEU A 37 16.27 7.04 -1.08
C LEU A 37 16.64 5.59 -0.79
N ASP A 38 16.16 5.09 0.34
CA ASP A 38 16.30 3.70 0.72
C ASP A 38 14.92 3.03 0.88
N GLU A 39 14.55 2.21 -0.11
CA GLU A 39 13.27 1.49 -0.13
C GLU A 39 13.05 0.62 1.11
N ALA A 40 14.13 0.18 1.80
CA ALA A 40 14.01 -0.62 3.01
C ALA A 40 13.55 0.16 4.25
N THR A 41 13.72 1.48 4.27
CA THR A 41 13.16 2.34 5.32
C THR A 41 11.83 2.98 4.90
N GLY A 42 11.41 2.73 3.66
CA GLY A 42 10.29 3.37 2.99
C GLY A 42 10.68 4.59 2.13
N GLN A 43 11.97 4.89 1.98
CA GLN A 43 12.48 6.11 1.33
C GLN A 43 12.67 5.96 -0.20
N LEU A 44 11.92 6.71 -1.02
CA LEU A 44 11.82 6.56 -2.47
C LEU A 44 11.66 7.87 -3.26
N ARG A 45 12.13 7.91 -4.52
CA ARG A 45 12.39 9.13 -5.34
C ARG A 45 11.18 10.04 -5.33
N ASP A 46 11.31 11.22 -4.73
CA ASP A 46 10.41 12.32 -5.02
C ASP A 46 10.67 12.77 -6.47
N LEU A 47 10.02 12.09 -7.41
CA LEU A 47 9.69 12.70 -8.69
C LEU A 47 8.58 13.70 -8.38
N ALA A 48 9.00 14.90 -7.94
CA ALA A 48 8.17 16.07 -8.14
C ALA A 48 7.71 16.06 -9.60
N LYS A 49 6.41 16.28 -9.82
CA LYS A 49 5.75 16.28 -11.13
C LYS A 49 6.67 16.85 -12.23
N PHE A 50 7.27 15.99 -13.06
CA PHE A 50 7.92 16.40 -14.31
C PHE A 50 6.90 16.85 -15.38
N GLY A 51 5.62 17.02 -14.99
CA GLY A 51 4.53 17.46 -15.87
C GLY A 51 4.73 18.85 -16.48
N ASP A 52 5.57 19.69 -15.89
CA ASP A 52 5.91 21.00 -16.48
C ASP A 52 7.17 20.97 -17.36
N ILE A 53 7.94 19.88 -17.37
CA ILE A 53 9.12 19.72 -18.24
C ILE A 53 8.77 18.98 -19.55
N ALA A 54 7.73 18.16 -19.57
CA ALA A 54 7.30 17.43 -20.78
C ALA A 54 6.81 18.34 -21.93
N LYS A 55 6.54 19.63 -21.67
CA LYS A 55 6.30 20.63 -22.73
C LYS A 55 7.56 21.05 -23.50
N PHE A 56 8.76 20.57 -23.09
CA PHE A 56 10.02 20.86 -23.76
C PHE A 56 10.55 19.71 -24.65
N GLY A 57 9.86 18.56 -24.69
CA GLY A 57 10.23 17.42 -25.55
C GLY A 57 10.27 17.72 -27.05
N ASP A 58 9.68 18.83 -27.49
CA ASP A 58 9.76 19.31 -28.87
C ASP A 58 11.09 19.99 -29.23
N ILE A 59 11.98 20.26 -28.26
CA ILE A 59 13.30 20.90 -28.50
C ILE A 59 14.36 19.89 -28.95
N ALA A 60 14.23 18.60 -28.63
CA ALA A 60 15.19 17.58 -29.03
C ALA A 60 15.29 17.37 -30.57
N LYS A 61 14.31 17.87 -31.34
CA LYS A 61 14.33 17.87 -32.81
C LYS A 61 15.21 18.97 -33.43
N PHE A 62 15.76 19.91 -32.63
CA PHE A 62 16.67 20.96 -33.11
C PHE A 62 18.15 20.58 -33.10
N GLY A 63 18.52 19.42 -32.55
CA GLY A 63 19.90 18.92 -32.51
C GLY A 63 20.56 18.70 -33.89
N ASP A 64 19.78 18.67 -34.97
CA ASP A 64 20.29 18.55 -36.33
C ASP A 64 20.77 19.88 -36.96
N ILE A 65 20.56 21.04 -36.31
CA ILE A 65 21.06 22.34 -36.80
C ILE A 65 22.56 22.54 -36.49
N ALA A 66 23.11 21.83 -35.50
CA ALA A 66 24.54 21.93 -35.15
C ALA A 66 25.50 21.39 -36.22
N LYS A 67 25.00 20.77 -37.30
CA LYS A 67 25.80 20.30 -38.45
C LYS A 67 26.07 21.38 -39.50
N PHE A 68 25.58 22.62 -39.34
CA PHE A 68 25.83 23.73 -40.27
C PHE A 68 27.17 24.48 -40.03
N GLY A 69 27.97 24.06 -39.05
CA GLY A 69 29.28 24.65 -38.75
C GLY A 69 30.35 24.54 -39.86
N ASP A 70 30.08 23.79 -40.93
CA ASP A 70 31.02 23.61 -42.05
C ASP A 70 30.89 24.65 -43.18
N ILE A 71 29.99 25.64 -43.08
CA ILE A 71 29.82 26.69 -44.13
C ILE A 71 30.87 27.82 -44.03
N ALA A 72 31.76 27.83 -43.03
CA ALA A 72 32.81 28.84 -42.89
C ALA A 72 34.06 28.65 -43.78
N LYS A 73 33.99 27.86 -44.86
CA LYS A 73 35.11 27.61 -45.80
C LYS A 73 34.79 27.98 -47.27
N PHE A 74 34.12 29.10 -47.51
CA PHE A 74 34.11 29.73 -48.83
C PHE A 74 34.85 31.07 -48.82
N GLY A 75 36.18 30.99 -48.85
CA GLY A 75 37.02 32.05 -49.41
C GLY A 75 37.14 31.78 -50.91
N ASP A 76 36.27 32.38 -51.72
CA ASP A 76 36.47 32.76 -53.14
C ASP A 76 35.11 32.94 -53.84
N ILE A 77 34.47 34.10 -53.64
CA ILE A 77 33.53 34.67 -54.62
C ILE A 77 33.89 36.16 -54.73
N SER A 78 34.90 36.45 -55.55
CA SER A 78 35.32 37.82 -55.92
C SER A 78 34.63 38.32 -57.21
N THR A 79 33.60 37.63 -57.70
CA THR A 79 32.91 37.99 -58.94
C THR A 79 31.41 37.74 -58.87
N LEU A 80 30.69 38.65 -58.23
CA LEU A 80 29.32 38.99 -58.60
C LEU A 80 29.00 40.37 -58.04
N LEU A 81 29.16 41.36 -58.92
CA LEU A 81 28.62 42.70 -58.77
C LEU A 81 27.10 42.61 -58.55
N ASP A 82 26.63 43.44 -57.62
CA ASP A 82 25.25 43.83 -57.40
C ASP A 82 24.38 42.93 -56.50
N LEU A 83 24.61 43.01 -55.19
CA LEU A 83 23.63 42.63 -54.16
C LEU A 83 23.60 43.70 -53.06
N SER A 84 23.06 44.87 -53.38
CA SER A 84 22.72 45.95 -52.44
C SER A 84 21.51 45.62 -51.52
N GLN A 85 21.16 44.33 -51.32
CA GLN A 85 19.95 43.91 -50.60
C GLN A 85 20.17 42.95 -49.42
N PHE A 86 21.40 42.79 -48.91
CA PHE A 86 21.62 42.11 -47.62
C PHE A 86 22.05 43.10 -46.53
N GLN A 87 21.12 43.98 -46.11
CA GLN A 87 21.22 44.65 -44.80
C GLN A 87 20.81 43.73 -43.63
N ASP A 88 20.40 42.49 -43.89
CA ASP A 88 19.95 41.55 -42.84
C ASP A 88 20.98 40.49 -42.41
N ILE A 89 22.19 40.43 -42.99
CA ILE A 89 23.25 39.53 -42.47
C ILE A 89 23.88 40.07 -41.16
N ALA A 90 23.72 41.35 -40.86
CA ALA A 90 24.15 41.93 -39.58
C ALA A 90 23.28 41.51 -38.37
N LYS A 91 22.18 40.77 -38.59
CA LYS A 91 21.31 40.25 -37.53
C LYS A 91 21.65 38.81 -37.07
N PHE A 92 22.78 38.26 -37.51
CA PHE A 92 23.31 37.01 -36.95
C PHE A 92 24.04 37.18 -35.60
N GLY A 93 24.17 38.41 -35.09
CA GLY A 93 24.62 38.68 -33.72
C GLY A 93 23.71 38.11 -32.63
N ASP A 94 22.51 37.63 -32.98
CA ASP A 94 21.57 36.99 -32.05
C ASP A 94 21.75 35.46 -31.90
N ILE A 95 22.71 34.82 -32.60
CA ILE A 95 23.04 33.40 -32.37
C ILE A 95 23.75 33.16 -31.02
N ALA A 96 24.29 34.21 -30.38
CA ALA A 96 24.88 34.12 -29.04
C ALA A 96 23.85 33.75 -27.93
N LYS A 97 22.55 33.73 -28.23
CA LYS A 97 21.49 33.34 -27.30
C LYS A 97 21.29 31.83 -27.14
N PHE A 98 22.09 31.00 -27.83
CA PHE A 98 22.10 29.53 -27.63
C PHE A 98 22.96 29.06 -26.44
N GLY A 99 23.51 29.97 -25.63
CA GLY A 99 24.20 29.63 -24.37
C GLY A 99 23.36 28.78 -23.40
N ASP A 100 22.04 28.75 -23.56
CA ASP A 100 21.12 27.93 -22.77
C ASP A 100 21.23 26.41 -23.04
N ILE A 101 21.83 25.97 -24.16
CA ILE A 101 22.06 24.54 -24.46
C ILE A 101 23.33 24.00 -23.78
N ALA A 102 24.37 24.82 -23.62
CA ALA A 102 25.58 24.44 -22.87
C ALA A 102 25.26 24.13 -21.39
N LYS A 103 24.22 24.77 -20.84
CA LYS A 103 23.70 24.56 -19.48
C LYS A 103 23.25 23.13 -19.21
N PHE A 104 22.78 22.38 -20.22
CA PHE A 104 22.44 20.97 -20.05
C PHE A 104 23.67 20.06 -19.93
N GLY A 105 24.80 20.43 -20.54
CA GLY A 105 26.07 19.72 -20.42
C GLY A 105 26.69 19.86 -19.03
N ASP A 106 26.58 21.04 -18.42
CA ASP A 106 27.07 21.30 -17.06
C ASP A 106 26.18 20.64 -15.99
N ILE A 107 24.86 20.58 -16.20
CA ILE A 107 23.94 19.75 -15.38
C ILE A 107 24.33 18.26 -15.48
N GLY A 108 24.62 17.75 -16.69
CA GLY A 108 25.10 16.39 -16.90
C GLY A 108 26.45 16.11 -16.20
N GLY A 109 27.35 17.09 -16.17
CA GLY A 109 28.63 17.02 -15.46
C GLY A 109 28.50 17.08 -13.93
N LEU A 110 27.54 17.85 -13.40
CA LEU A 110 27.20 17.87 -11.97
C LEU A 110 26.58 16.53 -11.54
N LEU A 111 25.63 16.00 -12.32
CA LEU A 111 25.01 14.69 -12.10
C LEU A 111 26.05 13.56 -12.16
N GLY A 112 27.01 13.62 -13.11
CA GLY A 112 28.08 12.62 -13.26
C GLY A 112 29.09 12.60 -12.11
N ASN A 113 29.43 13.75 -11.53
CA ASN A 113 30.31 13.82 -10.35
C ASN A 113 29.60 13.42 -9.04
N LEU A 114 28.26 13.51 -9.00
CA LEU A 114 27.44 13.17 -7.83
C LEU A 114 27.27 11.66 -7.63
N VAL A 115 27.08 10.92 -8.72
CA VAL A 115 27.00 9.44 -8.74
C VAL A 115 28.28 8.80 -8.17
N GLN A 116 29.42 9.49 -8.27
CA GLN A 116 30.70 9.00 -7.73
C GLN A 116 30.95 9.31 -6.24
N ARG A 117 30.16 10.20 -5.61
CA ARG A 117 30.36 10.61 -4.20
C ARG A 117 29.33 10.07 -3.20
N GLY A 118 28.27 9.39 -3.64
CA GLY A 118 27.37 8.66 -2.74
C GLY A 118 26.52 9.51 -1.76
N ASP A 119 26.66 10.84 -1.72
CA ASP A 119 26.13 11.67 -0.61
C ASP A 119 25.06 12.73 -0.98
N ALA A 120 24.65 12.86 -2.25
CA ALA A 120 23.60 13.80 -2.63
C ALA A 120 22.46 13.12 -3.40
N GLY A 121 21.21 13.41 -3.01
CA GLY A 121 19.99 12.79 -3.55
C GLY A 121 19.40 13.54 -4.75
N THR A 122 18.08 13.43 -4.96
CA THR A 122 17.40 13.91 -6.18
C THR A 122 17.33 15.43 -6.24
N LEU A 123 17.54 16.05 -7.42
CA LEU A 123 17.31 17.49 -7.63
C LEU A 123 15.81 17.82 -7.47
N VAL A 124 15.48 18.72 -6.55
CA VAL A 124 14.09 19.07 -6.16
C VAL A 124 13.76 20.56 -6.33
N GLY A 125 14.75 21.39 -6.61
CA GLY A 125 14.54 22.82 -6.87
C GLY A 125 15.70 23.44 -7.64
N ILE A 126 15.39 24.43 -8.48
CA ILE A 126 16.34 25.17 -9.31
C ILE A 126 15.92 26.64 -9.34
N SER A 127 16.88 27.55 -9.25
CA SER A 127 16.73 28.97 -9.54
C SER A 127 17.98 29.43 -10.31
N VAL A 128 17.77 30.04 -11.48
CA VAL A 128 18.82 30.40 -12.46
C VAL A 128 18.51 31.76 -13.10
N ASN A 129 18.27 32.77 -12.27
CA ASN A 129 18.08 34.14 -12.73
C ASN A 129 19.36 34.67 -13.38
N LYS A 130 19.21 35.73 -14.20
CA LYS A 130 20.35 36.32 -14.91
C LYS A 130 21.00 37.41 -14.08
N ASP A 131 22.29 37.60 -14.31
CA ASP A 131 23.09 38.69 -13.78
C ASP A 131 23.14 38.65 -12.23
N LEU A 132 22.97 39.80 -11.56
CA LEU A 132 23.05 39.91 -10.09
C LEU A 132 21.68 39.82 -9.42
N SER A 133 20.72 39.15 -10.06
CA SER A 133 19.38 38.95 -9.50
C SER A 133 19.43 37.89 -8.40
N ASP A 134 18.71 38.12 -7.30
CA ASP A 134 18.64 37.13 -6.23
C ASP A 134 18.07 35.79 -6.75
N GLU A 135 18.61 34.67 -6.26
CA GLU A 135 18.05 33.34 -6.49
C GLU A 135 17.16 32.93 -5.33
N GLN A 136 16.03 32.28 -5.62
CA GLN A 136 15.17 31.76 -4.55
C GLN A 136 14.51 30.44 -4.93
N ILE A 137 14.63 29.48 -4.03
CA ILE A 137 13.91 28.21 -4.07
C ILE A 137 13.01 28.14 -2.82
N VAL A 138 11.72 27.91 -3.04
CA VAL A 138 10.75 27.59 -1.97
C VAL A 138 10.10 26.25 -2.28
N ILE A 139 10.28 25.26 -1.41
CA ILE A 139 9.64 23.94 -1.57
C ILE A 139 8.95 23.49 -0.29
N ASN A 140 7.83 22.79 -0.44
CA ASN A 140 7.18 22.06 0.65
C ASN A 140 7.70 20.62 0.65
N VAL A 141 8.34 20.22 1.74
CA VAL A 141 8.82 18.86 1.97
C VAL A 141 7.60 18.01 2.30
N ASN A 142 7.04 17.30 1.33
CA ASN A 142 5.77 16.61 1.54
C ASN A 142 5.95 15.30 2.30
N GLU A 143 6.88 14.44 1.89
CA GLU A 143 7.10 13.15 2.56
C GLU A 143 8.57 12.89 2.92
N LEU A 144 9.50 13.07 1.99
CA LEU A 144 10.92 12.77 2.20
C LEU A 144 11.67 13.93 2.89
N TYR A 145 11.75 13.87 4.22
CA TYR A 145 12.55 14.78 5.04
C TYR A 145 13.90 14.16 5.41
N GLY A 146 14.85 14.98 5.86
CA GLY A 146 16.22 14.55 6.19
C GLY A 146 17.27 15.49 5.59
N PRO A 147 18.46 14.98 5.18
CA PRO A 147 19.53 15.82 4.66
C PRO A 147 19.25 16.32 3.25
N PHE A 148 19.08 17.63 3.10
CA PHE A 148 19.07 18.32 1.82
C PHE A 148 20.44 18.94 1.54
N ALA A 149 20.86 18.91 0.28
CA ALA A 149 22.08 19.55 -0.19
C ALA A 149 21.76 20.74 -1.10
N ILE A 150 22.43 21.86 -0.90
CA ILE A 150 22.32 23.07 -1.72
C ILE A 150 23.62 23.21 -2.51
N ALA A 151 23.53 23.40 -3.82
CA ALA A 151 24.67 23.75 -4.66
C ALA A 151 24.51 25.19 -5.17
N VAL A 152 25.55 25.99 -4.94
CA VAL A 152 25.71 27.31 -5.56
C VAL A 152 26.78 27.18 -6.63
N VAL A 153 26.45 27.51 -7.87
CA VAL A 153 27.31 27.30 -9.03
C VAL A 153 27.54 28.63 -9.74
N PRO A 154 28.79 29.11 -9.88
CA PRO A 154 29.03 30.32 -10.66
C PRO A 154 28.67 30.07 -12.13
N PHE A 155 27.98 31.03 -12.76
CA PHE A 155 27.57 30.95 -14.15
C PHE A 155 28.80 30.80 -15.07
N ASN A 156 29.87 31.55 -14.81
CA ASN A 156 31.16 31.39 -15.49
C ASN A 156 32.27 30.87 -14.57
N PRO A 157 33.20 30.05 -15.08
CA PRO A 157 34.41 29.62 -14.35
C PRO A 157 35.22 30.76 -13.73
N ALA A 158 35.25 31.92 -14.38
CA ALA A 158 36.01 33.10 -13.98
C ALA A 158 35.41 33.83 -12.77
N GLU A 159 34.16 33.53 -12.43
CA GLU A 159 33.41 34.14 -11.32
C GLU A 159 33.56 33.34 -10.02
N ALA A 160 34.26 32.20 -10.07
CA ALA A 160 34.58 31.40 -8.92
C ALA A 160 35.36 32.21 -7.87
N GLY A 161 34.78 32.35 -6.67
CA GLY A 161 35.35 33.12 -5.56
C GLY A 161 34.72 34.50 -5.33
N ALA A 162 33.77 34.93 -6.17
CA ALA A 162 32.96 36.12 -5.89
C ALA A 162 32.08 35.91 -4.65
N ALA A 163 31.81 37.00 -3.92
CA ALA A 163 31.02 36.96 -2.69
C ALA A 163 29.52 36.81 -2.99
N TYR A 164 28.81 36.15 -2.09
CA TYR A 164 27.35 36.07 -2.06
C TYR A 164 26.88 35.85 -0.61
N GLN A 165 25.60 36.04 -0.37
CA GLN A 165 24.93 35.67 0.87
C GLN A 165 23.97 34.52 0.60
N LEU A 166 24.09 33.44 1.38
CA LEU A 166 23.18 32.29 1.33
C LEU A 166 22.37 32.26 2.62
N ALA A 167 21.05 32.34 2.51
CA ALA A 167 20.12 32.16 3.60
C ALA A 167 19.25 30.92 3.34
N ALA A 168 19.29 29.93 4.24
CA ALA A 168 18.41 28.77 4.20
C ALA A 168 17.57 28.75 5.47
N THR A 169 16.24 28.71 5.34
CA THR A 169 15.30 28.62 6.45
C THR A 169 14.40 27.40 6.30
N ILE A 170 14.09 26.76 7.43
CA ILE A 170 13.16 25.63 7.50
C ILE A 170 11.97 26.08 8.35
N GLY A 171 10.84 26.27 7.69
CA GLY A 171 9.56 26.46 8.35
C GLY A 171 9.04 25.14 8.93
N PRO A 172 8.38 25.15 10.10
CA PRO A 172 7.68 23.98 10.61
C PRO A 172 6.56 23.58 9.64
N PRO A 173 6.06 22.33 9.72
CA PRO A 173 4.89 21.94 8.95
C PRO A 173 3.72 22.88 9.16
N ASN A 174 3.05 23.22 8.07
CA ASN A 174 1.75 23.86 8.18
C ASN A 174 0.77 22.86 8.83
N ALA A 175 0.45 23.10 10.10
CA ALA A 175 -0.58 22.39 10.85
C ALA A 175 -1.84 23.26 10.89
N PRO A 176 -2.67 23.27 9.83
CA PRO A 176 -3.80 24.18 9.75
C PRO A 176 -4.89 23.90 10.79
N TYR A 177 -4.83 22.74 11.47
CA TYR A 177 -5.76 22.36 12.51
C TYR A 177 -5.07 22.30 13.86
N ALA A 178 -5.75 22.87 14.85
CA ALA A 178 -5.39 22.65 16.24
C ALA A 178 -5.51 21.15 16.58
N THR A 179 -4.62 20.69 17.46
CA THR A 179 -4.77 19.38 18.10
C THR A 179 -6.08 19.34 18.88
N ILE A 180 -6.77 18.21 18.80
CA ILE A 180 -7.96 17.96 19.62
C ILE A 180 -7.47 17.23 20.87
N ASP A 181 -7.14 18.02 21.90
CA ASP A 181 -6.57 17.51 23.15
C ASP A 181 -7.63 17.11 24.19
N THR A 182 -8.92 17.23 23.83
CA THR A 182 -10.02 16.78 24.66
C THR A 182 -9.91 15.27 24.88
N PRO A 183 -9.78 14.80 26.14
CA PRO A 183 -9.69 13.37 26.41
C PRO A 183 -10.96 12.63 25.97
N VAL A 184 -10.78 11.51 25.28
CA VAL A 184 -11.89 10.60 24.92
C VAL A 184 -12.21 9.74 26.14
N ALA A 185 -13.30 10.04 26.84
CA ALA A 185 -13.67 9.38 28.10
C ALA A 185 -14.57 8.14 27.89
N ALA A 186 -14.31 7.07 28.63
CA ALA A 186 -15.04 5.79 28.54
C ALA A 186 -16.31 5.79 29.40
N ASN A 187 -17.24 6.71 29.14
CA ASN A 187 -18.46 6.87 29.94
C ASN A 187 -19.66 6.04 29.45
N PHE A 188 -19.39 4.97 28.70
CA PHE A 188 -20.44 4.13 28.14
C PHE A 188 -21.00 3.17 29.20
N THR A 189 -22.33 3.10 29.28
CA THR A 189 -22.99 2.14 30.17
C THR A 189 -22.86 0.74 29.58
N ARG A 190 -22.27 -0.18 30.35
CA ARG A 190 -22.16 -1.59 29.94
C ARG A 190 -23.56 -2.21 29.90
N PRO A 191 -23.99 -2.80 28.78
CA PRO A 191 -25.25 -3.55 28.72
C PRO A 191 -25.16 -4.86 29.51
N PRO A 192 -26.29 -5.54 29.77
CA PRO A 192 -26.28 -6.89 30.31
C PRO A 192 -25.44 -7.85 29.46
N ASP A 193 -24.77 -8.78 30.13
CA ASP A 193 -23.96 -9.81 29.47
C ASP A 193 -24.85 -10.71 28.62
N ASP A 194 -24.48 -10.87 27.36
CA ASP A 194 -25.17 -11.75 26.42
C ASP A 194 -24.15 -12.52 25.55
N PRO A 195 -23.86 -13.78 25.90
CA PRO A 195 -22.92 -14.61 25.13
C PRO A 195 -23.50 -15.08 23.79
N ALA A 196 -24.79 -14.89 23.49
CA ALA A 196 -25.38 -15.22 22.21
C ALA A 196 -25.09 -14.17 21.13
N ILE A 197 -24.69 -12.96 21.53
CA ILE A 197 -24.33 -11.90 20.58
C ILE A 197 -22.98 -12.22 19.93
N THR A 198 -23.02 -12.35 18.60
CA THR A 198 -21.85 -12.60 17.75
C THR A 198 -21.57 -11.45 16.77
N THR A 199 -22.52 -10.52 16.61
CA THR A 199 -22.40 -9.39 15.67
C THR A 199 -22.81 -8.07 16.34
N LEU A 200 -22.04 -7.01 16.15
CA LEU A 200 -22.47 -5.64 16.45
C LEU A 200 -22.86 -4.93 15.14
N VAL A 201 -23.99 -4.24 15.14
CA VAL A 201 -24.44 -3.44 14.00
C VAL A 201 -24.57 -1.98 14.43
N LEU A 202 -23.65 -1.14 13.97
CA LEU A 202 -23.58 0.28 14.32
C LEU A 202 -24.28 1.10 13.24
N TYR A 203 -25.20 1.96 13.64
CA TYR A 203 -25.97 2.80 12.72
C TYR A 203 -26.37 4.12 13.37
N SER A 204 -26.61 5.15 12.56
CA SER A 204 -27.15 6.45 13.01
C SER A 204 -28.26 6.88 12.05
N PRO A 205 -29.54 6.74 12.44
CA PRO A 205 -30.66 7.23 11.66
C PRO A 205 -30.53 8.72 11.33
N THR A 206 -30.12 9.55 12.30
CA THR A 206 -29.96 10.99 12.11
C THR A 206 -28.91 11.31 11.05
N ARG A 207 -27.74 10.64 11.08
CA ARG A 207 -26.68 10.86 10.08
C ARG A 207 -27.08 10.33 8.71
N LEU A 208 -27.71 9.15 8.63
CA LEU A 208 -28.22 8.60 7.38
C LEU A 208 -29.20 9.57 6.70
N ASP A 209 -30.12 10.16 7.47
CA ASP A 209 -31.06 11.16 6.96
C ASP A 209 -30.38 12.49 6.60
N GLN A 210 -29.36 12.91 7.36
CA GLN A 210 -28.59 14.14 7.09
C GLN A 210 -27.85 14.09 5.75
N PHE A 211 -27.31 12.92 5.38
CA PHE A 211 -26.49 12.73 4.17
C PHE A 211 -27.17 11.97 3.04
N ALA A 212 -28.45 11.62 3.18
CA ALA A 212 -29.24 11.03 2.09
C ALA A 212 -29.26 11.98 0.87
N ALA A 213 -28.53 11.60 -0.19
CA ALA A 213 -28.41 12.38 -1.41
C ALA A 213 -29.74 12.42 -2.17
N THR A 214 -30.51 13.50 -1.99
CA THR A 214 -31.73 13.89 -2.71
C THR A 214 -32.97 12.96 -2.59
N GLY A 215 -34.16 13.56 -2.40
CA GLY A 215 -35.42 12.94 -2.87
C GLY A 215 -36.18 11.99 -1.94
N GLY A 216 -35.96 12.01 -0.61
CA GLY A 216 -36.83 11.31 0.35
C GLY A 216 -36.47 9.84 0.64
N ASP A 217 -35.29 9.37 0.21
CA ASP A 217 -34.72 8.09 0.64
C ASP A 217 -34.15 8.20 2.06
N THR A 218 -35.05 8.32 3.03
CA THR A 218 -34.72 8.43 4.46
C THR A 218 -34.66 7.05 5.11
N PHE A 219 -34.01 6.95 6.26
CA PHE A 219 -33.97 5.77 7.12
C PHE A 219 -35.37 5.18 7.36
N ALA A 220 -36.33 6.06 7.66
CA ALA A 220 -37.72 5.67 7.86
C ALA A 220 -38.42 5.31 6.53
N GLY A 221 -38.21 6.10 5.47
CA GLY A 221 -38.82 5.89 4.15
C GLY A 221 -38.42 4.56 3.51
N ALA A 222 -37.17 4.14 3.69
CA ALA A 222 -36.65 2.85 3.24
C ALA A 222 -37.06 1.66 4.15
N GLY A 223 -37.72 1.92 5.28
CA GLY A 223 -38.06 0.88 6.26
C GLY A 223 -36.83 0.22 6.90
N LEU A 224 -35.70 0.94 6.97
CA LEU A 224 -34.40 0.35 7.31
C LEU A 224 -34.35 -0.21 8.74
N GLN A 225 -35.07 0.38 9.69
CA GLN A 225 -35.18 -0.15 11.06
C GLN A 225 -35.66 -1.60 11.10
N ALA A 226 -36.68 -1.94 10.29
CA ALA A 226 -37.25 -3.28 10.26
C ALA A 226 -36.24 -4.28 9.66
N LYS A 227 -35.52 -3.87 8.61
CA LYS A 227 -34.49 -4.67 7.95
C LYS A 227 -33.29 -4.92 8.87
N LEU A 228 -32.82 -3.90 9.60
CA LEU A 228 -31.77 -4.05 10.59
C LEU A 228 -32.19 -4.98 11.73
N SER A 229 -33.45 -4.91 12.17
CA SER A 229 -33.99 -5.82 13.19
C SER A 229 -34.04 -7.27 12.70
N ALA A 230 -34.45 -7.49 11.45
CA ALA A 230 -34.44 -8.81 10.83
C ALA A 230 -33.01 -9.37 10.65
N LEU A 231 -32.07 -8.53 10.23
CA LEU A 231 -30.65 -8.87 10.17
C LEU A 231 -30.13 -9.31 11.54
N ALA A 232 -30.33 -8.48 12.57
CA ALA A 232 -29.87 -8.76 13.92
C ALA A 232 -30.41 -10.10 14.45
N ALA A 233 -31.68 -10.40 14.21
CA ALA A 233 -32.27 -11.69 14.60
C ALA A 233 -31.62 -12.89 13.89
N ASN A 234 -31.16 -12.72 12.64
CA ASN A 234 -30.58 -13.80 11.84
C ASN A 234 -29.10 -14.07 12.17
N VAL A 235 -28.36 -13.03 12.61
CA VAL A 235 -26.89 -13.08 12.76
C VAL A 235 -26.43 -13.01 14.22
N GLY A 236 -27.33 -13.23 15.18
CA GLY A 236 -27.03 -13.03 16.61
C GLY A 236 -26.51 -11.62 16.88
N GLY A 237 -27.20 -10.62 16.32
CA GLY A 237 -26.76 -9.23 16.27
C GLY A 237 -27.32 -8.39 17.41
N ALA A 238 -26.51 -7.48 17.93
CA ALA A 238 -26.96 -6.35 18.75
C ALA A 238 -26.93 -5.07 17.91
N LEU A 239 -28.07 -4.39 17.85
CA LEU A 239 -28.21 -3.08 17.21
C LEU A 239 -27.69 -1.99 18.15
N VAL A 240 -26.76 -1.17 17.65
CA VAL A 240 -26.16 -0.06 18.39
C VAL A 240 -26.51 1.24 17.66
N ASN A 241 -27.56 1.91 18.15
CA ASN A 241 -27.94 3.22 17.64
C ASN A 241 -26.99 4.29 18.21
N LEU A 242 -26.16 4.87 17.34
CA LEU A 242 -25.17 5.87 17.72
C LEU A 242 -25.82 7.17 18.20
N ASP A 243 -27.08 7.42 17.81
CA ASP A 243 -27.83 8.61 18.22
C ASP A 243 -28.19 8.59 19.71
N ASP A 244 -28.12 7.45 20.38
CA ASP A 244 -28.45 7.32 21.81
C ASP A 244 -27.31 7.84 22.72
N TYR A 245 -26.12 8.04 22.18
CA TYR A 245 -24.90 8.38 22.94
C TYR A 245 -24.56 9.86 22.81
N THR A 246 -24.69 10.61 23.91
CA THR A 246 -24.43 12.05 23.93
C THR A 246 -23.00 12.39 23.52
N GLU A 247 -22.01 11.64 24.02
CA GLU A 247 -20.59 11.85 23.74
C GLU A 247 -20.27 11.65 22.24
N ILE A 248 -20.96 10.73 21.58
CA ILE A 248 -20.80 10.49 20.14
C ILE A 248 -21.46 11.62 19.34
N ARG A 249 -22.67 12.07 19.73
CA ARG A 249 -23.32 13.23 19.10
C ARG A 249 -22.47 14.50 19.25
N ASP A 250 -21.87 14.71 20.41
CA ASP A 250 -20.98 15.85 20.67
C ASP A 250 -19.70 15.76 19.82
N ALA A 251 -19.12 14.57 19.67
CA ALA A 251 -17.99 14.37 18.77
C ALA A 251 -18.36 14.65 17.29
N TYR A 252 -19.55 14.25 16.85
CA TYR A 252 -20.06 14.60 15.52
C TYR A 252 -20.25 16.10 15.35
N ALA A 253 -20.74 16.81 16.37
CA ALA A 253 -20.88 18.26 16.33
C ALA A 253 -19.52 18.97 16.15
N VAL A 254 -18.45 18.46 16.78
CA VAL A 254 -17.09 18.95 16.55
C VAL A 254 -16.65 18.73 15.10
N TRP A 255 -16.93 17.56 14.52
CA TRP A 255 -16.56 17.28 13.14
C TRP A 255 -17.40 18.05 12.12
N ASP A 256 -18.70 18.21 12.33
CA ASP A 256 -19.56 18.97 11.43
C ASP A 256 -19.24 20.47 11.42
N ALA A 257 -18.67 21.01 12.51
CA ALA A 257 -18.13 22.36 12.54
C ALA A 257 -16.83 22.52 11.73
N GLN A 258 -16.14 21.41 11.43
CA GLN A 258 -14.85 21.36 10.73
C GLN A 258 -14.80 20.16 9.77
N PRO A 259 -15.68 20.11 8.74
CA PRO A 259 -15.88 18.91 7.91
C PRO A 259 -14.61 18.50 7.14
N ASP A 260 -13.69 19.44 6.96
CA ASP A 260 -12.41 19.32 6.26
C ASP A 260 -11.25 18.89 7.18
N ASN A 261 -11.48 18.77 8.50
CA ASN A 261 -10.47 18.42 9.50
C ASN A 261 -10.39 16.89 9.73
N PRO A 262 -9.31 16.20 9.28
CA PRO A 262 -9.15 14.76 9.50
C PRO A 262 -8.99 14.38 10.98
N LEU A 263 -8.52 15.29 11.84
CA LEU A 263 -8.42 15.05 13.28
C LEU A 263 -9.80 15.00 13.93
N ALA A 264 -10.75 15.81 13.47
CA ALA A 264 -12.13 15.82 13.98
C ALA A 264 -12.89 14.55 13.58
N ALA A 265 -12.71 14.05 12.36
CA ALA A 265 -13.20 12.73 11.97
C ALA A 265 -12.56 11.61 12.82
N ASN A 266 -11.25 11.71 13.07
CA ASN A 266 -10.55 10.77 13.94
C ASN A 266 -11.02 10.83 15.40
N TYR A 267 -11.47 11.99 15.87
CA TYR A 267 -12.07 12.17 17.19
C TYR A 267 -13.38 11.38 17.31
N VAL A 268 -14.25 11.44 16.30
CA VAL A 268 -15.44 10.58 16.22
C VAL A 268 -15.05 9.09 16.21
N SER A 269 -14.11 8.70 15.35
CA SER A 269 -13.69 7.30 15.27
C SER A 269 -13.19 6.76 16.61
N ALA A 270 -12.50 7.59 17.42
CA ALA A 270 -12.00 7.19 18.73
C ALA A 270 -13.12 6.88 19.73
N TYR A 271 -14.20 7.68 19.76
CA TYR A 271 -15.38 7.37 20.58
C TYR A 271 -16.07 6.10 20.12
N LEU A 272 -16.18 5.88 18.81
CA LEU A 272 -16.79 4.66 18.27
C LEU A 272 -15.96 3.41 18.60
N LYS A 273 -14.63 3.46 18.47
CA LYS A 273 -13.75 2.36 18.91
C LYS A 273 -13.89 2.11 20.42
N LEU A 274 -13.94 3.17 21.23
CA LEU A 274 -14.09 3.05 22.67
C LEU A 274 -15.45 2.45 23.07
N LEU A 275 -16.52 2.77 22.34
CA LEU A 275 -17.82 2.12 22.51
C LEU A 275 -17.73 0.62 22.18
N ILE A 276 -17.11 0.24 21.06
CA ILE A 276 -16.96 -1.18 20.70
C ILE A 276 -16.15 -1.93 21.77
N VAL A 277 -15.05 -1.35 22.24
CA VAL A 277 -14.21 -1.94 23.31
C VAL A 277 -14.97 -2.04 24.63
N SER A 278 -15.83 -1.08 24.97
CA SER A 278 -16.64 -1.14 26.20
C SER A 278 -17.77 -2.18 26.14
N LEU A 279 -18.27 -2.49 24.94
CA LEU A 279 -19.27 -3.52 24.69
C LEU A 279 -18.68 -4.93 24.66
N LYS A 280 -17.43 -5.11 24.23
CA LYS A 280 -16.79 -6.44 24.07
C LYS A 280 -16.85 -7.33 25.33
N PRO A 281 -16.67 -6.84 26.56
CA PRO A 281 -16.81 -7.66 27.77
C PRO A 281 -18.24 -8.14 28.04
N ALA A 282 -19.28 -7.46 27.55
CA ALA A 282 -20.67 -7.94 27.65
C ALA A 282 -20.97 -9.02 26.60
N TYR A 283 -20.25 -9.01 25.47
CA TYR A 283 -20.45 -9.93 24.34
C TYR A 283 -19.18 -10.78 24.10
N PRO A 284 -18.92 -11.80 24.94
CA PRO A 284 -17.71 -12.61 24.85
C PRO A 284 -17.56 -13.33 23.50
N SER A 285 -18.67 -13.71 22.87
CA SER A 285 -18.73 -14.43 21.59
C SER A 285 -18.70 -13.53 20.34
N LEU A 286 -18.51 -12.21 20.50
CA LEU A 286 -18.48 -11.25 19.41
C LEU A 286 -17.40 -11.62 18.38
N GLN A 287 -17.82 -11.76 17.12
CA GLN A 287 -17.00 -12.14 15.97
C GLN A 287 -17.03 -11.10 14.84
N TYR A 288 -18.12 -10.33 14.73
CA TYR A 288 -18.39 -9.49 13.58
C TYR A 288 -18.78 -8.06 13.94
N LEU A 289 -18.45 -7.14 13.04
CA LEU A 289 -18.87 -5.75 13.10
C LEU A 289 -19.45 -5.30 11.76
N VAL A 290 -20.64 -4.71 11.78
CA VAL A 290 -21.30 -4.11 10.63
C VAL A 290 -21.40 -2.61 10.85
N LEU A 291 -20.83 -1.84 9.93
CA LEU A 291 -20.96 -0.39 9.87
C LEU A 291 -22.07 -0.04 8.86
N VAL A 292 -23.11 0.69 9.28
CA VAL A 292 -24.23 1.06 8.41
C VAL A 292 -24.09 2.53 8.00
N GLY A 293 -23.73 2.76 6.74
CA GLY A 293 -23.54 4.07 6.11
C GLY A 293 -22.11 4.27 5.58
N ASP A 294 -21.94 5.35 4.81
CA ASP A 294 -20.67 5.77 4.21
C ASP A 294 -19.72 6.46 5.23
N ASP A 295 -18.62 7.08 4.76
CA ASP A 295 -17.68 7.82 5.61
C ASP A 295 -18.33 9.03 6.31
N CYS A 296 -19.36 9.65 5.71
CA CYS A 296 -20.09 10.72 6.36
C CYS A 296 -20.96 10.18 7.51
N VAL A 297 -21.49 8.96 7.43
CA VAL A 297 -22.29 8.40 8.53
C VAL A 297 -21.41 7.82 9.64
N ILE A 298 -20.41 7.00 9.28
CA ILE A 298 -19.43 6.42 10.21
C ILE A 298 -18.03 6.62 9.59
N PRO A 299 -17.20 7.52 10.12
CA PRO A 299 -15.93 7.87 9.48
C PRO A 299 -14.96 6.70 9.47
N ALA A 300 -14.38 6.39 8.33
CA ALA A 300 -13.20 5.54 8.30
C ALA A 300 -12.06 6.24 9.06
N ARG A 301 -11.21 5.46 9.74
CA ARG A 301 -10.05 6.01 10.44
C ARG A 301 -9.10 6.61 9.39
N ARG A 302 -8.75 7.88 9.57
CA ARG A 302 -7.74 8.56 8.75
C ARG A 302 -6.37 8.27 9.34
N ILE A 303 -5.59 7.45 8.65
CA ILE A 303 -4.25 7.02 9.06
C ILE A 303 -3.23 7.81 8.27
N ARG A 304 -2.18 8.32 8.92
CA ARG A 304 -1.14 9.09 8.23
C ARG A 304 -0.48 8.21 7.19
N ASP A 305 -0.50 8.67 5.94
CA ASP A 305 0.15 8.02 4.82
C ASP A 305 1.63 8.40 4.81
N ASP A 306 2.44 7.46 5.32
CA ASP A 306 3.89 7.53 5.32
C ASP A 306 4.50 6.76 4.14
N ALA A 307 3.67 6.27 3.20
CA ALA A 307 4.15 5.77 1.93
C ALA A 307 4.63 6.95 1.08
N LEU A 308 5.80 6.81 0.45
CA LEU A 308 6.36 7.88 -0.37
C LEU A 308 5.94 7.77 -1.83
N TYR A 309 5.77 6.54 -2.31
CA TYR A 309 5.13 6.28 -3.59
C TYR A 309 3.65 6.07 -3.45
N ALA A 310 2.91 6.59 -4.44
CA ALA A 310 1.47 6.49 -4.48
C ALA A 310 0.88 6.93 -3.13
N ASN A 311 1.40 8.05 -2.60
CA ASN A 311 0.84 8.67 -1.41
C ASN A 311 -0.54 9.22 -1.78
N GLU A 312 -1.52 9.06 -0.89
CA GLU A 312 -2.90 9.48 -1.13
C GLU A 312 -3.02 10.94 -1.58
N ARG A 313 -2.09 11.83 -1.20
CA ARG A 313 -2.12 13.23 -1.67
C ARG A 313 -2.11 13.38 -3.19
N ARG A 314 -1.64 12.38 -3.92
CA ARG A 314 -1.55 12.40 -5.39
C ARG A 314 -2.91 12.16 -6.04
N TYR A 315 -3.82 11.49 -5.35
CA TYR A 315 -5.13 11.12 -5.88
C TYR A 315 -6.12 12.29 -5.94
N GLN A 316 -5.84 13.43 -5.28
CA GLN A 316 -6.72 14.60 -5.27
C GLN A 316 -7.24 14.99 -6.67
N GLY A 317 -6.39 14.93 -7.70
CA GLY A 317 -6.77 15.31 -9.06
C GLY A 317 -7.88 14.44 -9.67
N ALA A 318 -8.11 13.25 -9.11
CA ALA A 318 -9.16 12.32 -9.51
C ALA A 318 -10.49 12.54 -8.76
N LEU A 319 -10.55 13.49 -7.82
CA LEU A 319 -11.74 13.82 -7.02
C LEU A 319 -12.28 15.22 -7.39
N PRO A 320 -12.98 15.37 -8.53
CA PRO A 320 -13.59 16.64 -8.90
C PRO A 320 -14.78 16.95 -7.98
N THR A 321 -14.52 17.73 -6.93
CA THR A 321 -15.56 18.18 -5.98
C THR A 321 -16.55 19.12 -6.65
N ALA A 322 -17.85 18.89 -6.42
CA ALA A 322 -18.91 19.78 -6.89
C ALA A 322 -18.72 21.22 -6.34
N PRO A 323 -19.07 22.27 -7.10
CA PRO A 323 -19.00 23.63 -6.59
C PRO A 323 -19.79 23.81 -5.30
N GLY A 324 -19.13 24.24 -4.22
CA GLY A 324 -19.73 24.44 -2.90
C GLY A 324 -19.83 23.20 -2.01
N ALA A 325 -19.43 22.02 -2.51
CA ALA A 325 -19.31 20.82 -1.69
C ALA A 325 -17.95 20.76 -0.98
N THR A 326 -17.92 20.09 0.17
CA THR A 326 -16.68 19.79 0.90
C THR A 326 -16.46 18.28 0.89
N ASN A 327 -15.68 17.80 -0.09
CA ASN A 327 -15.31 16.39 -0.13
C ASN A 327 -14.31 16.09 1.01
N ARG A 328 -14.83 15.53 2.10
CA ARG A 328 -14.10 15.30 3.36
C ARG A 328 -12.93 14.33 3.16
N VAL A 329 -13.06 13.40 2.22
CA VAL A 329 -12.03 12.39 1.90
C VAL A 329 -10.92 13.01 1.06
N ALA A 330 -11.25 13.76 0.01
CA ALA A 330 -10.27 14.44 -0.84
C ALA A 330 -9.35 15.34 -0.03
N VAL A 331 -9.92 16.06 0.94
CA VAL A 331 -9.17 16.93 1.84
C VAL A 331 -8.26 16.15 2.79
N ALA A 332 -8.70 14.99 3.29
CA ALA A 332 -7.85 14.12 4.10
C ALA A 332 -6.68 13.57 3.27
N GLN A 333 -6.94 13.07 2.05
CA GLN A 333 -5.93 12.54 1.14
C GLN A 333 -4.88 13.60 0.77
N GLN A 334 -5.29 14.82 0.42
CA GLN A 334 -4.37 15.97 0.21
C GLN A 334 -3.38 16.17 1.35
N ARG A 335 -3.79 15.83 2.57
CA ARG A 335 -2.98 15.95 3.77
C ARG A 335 -2.30 14.65 4.16
N ARG A 336 -2.14 13.71 3.24
CA ARG A 336 -1.45 12.43 3.43
C ARG A 336 -2.18 11.54 4.43
N TYR A 337 -3.46 11.29 4.21
CA TYR A 337 -4.22 10.30 4.97
C TYR A 337 -4.85 9.27 4.03
N PHE A 338 -4.73 7.99 4.38
CA PHE A 338 -5.54 6.91 3.82
C PHE A 338 -6.62 6.48 4.82
N LEU A 339 -7.63 5.77 4.32
CA LEU A 339 -8.82 5.39 5.08
C LEU A 339 -8.79 3.90 5.43
N SER A 340 -9.19 3.55 6.65
CA SER A 340 -9.33 2.16 7.06
C SER A 340 -10.45 1.94 8.06
N ASP A 341 -11.24 0.89 7.85
CA ASP A 341 -12.22 0.38 8.80
C ASP A 341 -11.60 -0.61 9.80
N ASP A 342 -10.41 -1.15 9.53
CA ASP A 342 -9.71 -2.10 10.43
C ASP A 342 -9.47 -1.52 11.82
N TYR A 343 -9.47 -0.19 11.96
CA TYR A 343 -9.44 0.51 13.24
C TYR A 343 -10.50 0.02 14.23
N TYR A 344 -11.69 -0.28 13.73
CA TYR A 344 -12.81 -0.74 14.54
C TYR A 344 -12.79 -2.24 14.81
N GLY A 345 -12.21 -3.02 13.90
CA GLY A 345 -12.01 -4.46 14.06
C GLY A 345 -10.78 -4.83 14.91
N GLY A 346 -9.80 -3.94 14.99
CA GLY A 346 -8.56 -4.08 15.77
C GLY A 346 -8.74 -3.60 17.21
N LEU A 347 -9.22 -4.48 18.08
CA LEU A 347 -9.47 -4.20 19.50
C LEU A 347 -8.20 -4.24 20.34
N LEU A 348 -7.19 -5.00 19.92
CA LEU A 348 -5.93 -5.17 20.65
C LEU A 348 -4.82 -4.34 19.98
N PRO A 349 -4.21 -3.39 20.69
CA PRO A 349 -3.24 -2.49 20.10
C PRO A 349 -1.92 -3.20 19.82
N LEU A 350 -1.37 -2.96 18.62
CA LEU A 350 -0.02 -3.39 18.24
C LEU A 350 0.84 -2.14 18.00
N PRO A 351 1.95 -1.93 18.73
CA PRO A 351 2.80 -0.77 18.51
C PRO A 351 3.56 -0.92 17.18
N PHE A 352 3.53 0.13 16.37
CA PHE A 352 4.24 0.22 15.10
C PHE A 352 4.63 1.67 14.83
N ARG A 353 5.94 1.94 14.73
CA ARG A 353 6.50 3.26 14.38
C ARG A 353 5.92 4.44 15.19
N GLY A 354 5.67 4.23 16.49
CA GLY A 354 5.13 5.26 17.40
C GLY A 354 3.61 5.43 17.36
N ARG A 355 2.88 4.58 16.62
CA ARG A 355 1.42 4.52 16.59
C ARG A 355 0.90 3.08 16.71
N GLU A 356 -0.41 2.91 16.67
CA GLU A 356 -1.06 1.59 16.65
C GLU A 356 -1.16 1.09 15.19
N LEU A 357 -0.73 -0.15 14.94
CA LEU A 357 -1.05 -0.91 13.75
C LEU A 357 -2.38 -1.64 13.95
N TYR A 358 -3.33 -1.42 13.05
CA TYR A 358 -4.66 -2.00 13.16
C TYR A 358 -4.73 -3.36 12.49
N LEU A 359 -4.51 -4.41 13.28
CA LEU A 359 -4.72 -5.78 12.84
C LEU A 359 -6.11 -6.24 13.31
N PRO A 360 -7.06 -6.58 12.41
CA PRO A 360 -8.41 -6.96 12.83
C PRO A 360 -8.45 -8.21 13.70
N GLN A 361 -9.26 -8.19 14.77
CA GLN A 361 -9.69 -9.37 15.53
C GLN A 361 -11.17 -9.70 15.36
N LEU A 362 -11.97 -8.78 14.79
CA LEU A 362 -13.35 -9.02 14.37
C LEU A 362 -13.47 -8.93 12.83
N GLY A 363 -14.28 -9.79 12.23
CA GLY A 363 -14.63 -9.68 10.82
C GLY A 363 -15.51 -8.45 10.60
N ILE A 364 -15.03 -7.48 9.83
CA ILE A 364 -15.70 -6.20 9.64
C ILE A 364 -16.24 -6.04 8.22
N GLY A 365 -17.41 -5.41 8.10
CA GLY A 365 -17.98 -5.02 6.82
C GLY A 365 -18.82 -3.75 6.93
N ARG A 366 -18.99 -3.06 5.79
CA ARG A 366 -19.72 -1.80 5.69
C ARG A 366 -20.85 -1.89 4.69
N LEU A 367 -22.01 -1.35 5.03
CA LEU A 367 -23.13 -1.17 4.10
C LEU A 367 -23.19 0.27 3.63
N VAL A 368 -23.22 0.47 2.31
CA VAL A 368 -23.17 1.78 1.64
C VAL A 368 -24.18 1.81 0.49
N GLU A 369 -24.69 2.94 0.03
CA GLU A 369 -24.56 4.30 0.58
C GLU A 369 -25.91 4.82 1.09
N ARG A 370 -26.96 4.69 0.27
CA ARG A 370 -28.29 5.22 0.60
C ARG A 370 -29.13 4.24 1.40
N PRO A 371 -30.11 4.70 2.22
CA PRO A 371 -30.92 3.81 3.04
C PRO A 371 -31.64 2.69 2.25
N SER A 372 -32.17 2.98 1.06
CA SER A 372 -32.81 1.96 0.22
C SER A 372 -31.81 0.93 -0.33
N GLU A 373 -30.60 1.34 -0.71
CA GLU A 373 -29.54 0.46 -1.23
C GLU A 373 -28.98 -0.44 -0.12
N ILE A 374 -28.75 0.13 1.07
CA ILE A 374 -28.42 -0.61 2.29
C ILE A 374 -29.50 -1.65 2.59
N GLY A 375 -30.77 -1.25 2.49
CA GLY A 375 -31.90 -2.16 2.66
C GLY A 375 -31.89 -3.32 1.67
N ALA A 376 -31.58 -3.06 0.40
CA ALA A 376 -31.48 -4.09 -0.64
C ALA A 376 -30.33 -5.07 -0.37
N ALA A 377 -29.18 -4.58 0.10
CA ALA A 377 -28.05 -5.44 0.48
C ALA A 377 -28.40 -6.37 1.65
N ILE A 378 -29.16 -5.88 2.65
CA ILE A 378 -29.66 -6.70 3.76
C ILE A 378 -30.63 -7.77 3.25
N ASP A 379 -31.60 -7.39 2.39
CA ASP A 379 -32.57 -8.34 1.84
C ASP A 379 -31.87 -9.43 1.00
N ALA A 380 -30.86 -9.06 0.22
CA ALA A 380 -30.06 -10.00 -0.57
C ALA A 380 -29.38 -11.04 0.32
N PHE A 381 -28.74 -10.61 1.40
CA PHE A 381 -28.13 -11.52 2.38
C PHE A 381 -29.15 -12.39 3.11
N LEU A 382 -30.29 -11.83 3.55
CA LEU A 382 -31.32 -12.62 4.23
C LEU A 382 -31.94 -13.68 3.31
N THR A 383 -31.98 -13.41 2.01
CA THR A 383 -32.40 -14.38 0.98
C THR A 383 -31.35 -15.46 0.76
N GLN A 384 -30.08 -15.08 0.72
CA GLN A 384 -28.95 -16.00 0.47
C GLN A 384 -27.79 -15.70 1.44
N PRO A 385 -27.84 -16.20 2.69
CA PRO A 385 -26.84 -15.91 3.71
C PRO A 385 -25.54 -16.71 3.50
N THR A 386 -25.52 -17.62 2.53
CA THR A 386 -24.35 -18.42 2.18
C THR A 386 -24.29 -18.60 0.67
N ILE A 387 -23.10 -18.38 0.11
CA ILE A 387 -22.80 -18.62 -1.31
C ILE A 387 -22.14 -19.99 -1.46
N ALA A 388 -22.50 -20.72 -2.50
CA ALA A 388 -21.90 -21.99 -2.89
C ALA A 388 -21.41 -21.86 -4.34
N PRO A 389 -20.24 -21.23 -4.56
CA PRO A 389 -19.84 -20.81 -5.89
C PRO A 389 -19.56 -21.99 -6.82
N ALA A 390 -20.10 -21.93 -8.03
CA ALA A 390 -19.87 -22.89 -9.11
C ALA A 390 -19.05 -22.28 -10.27
N SER A 391 -19.05 -20.96 -10.36
CA SER A 391 -18.41 -20.19 -11.42
C SER A 391 -17.53 -19.07 -10.87
N ALA A 392 -16.48 -18.74 -11.61
CA ALA A 392 -15.61 -17.61 -11.30
C ALA A 392 -15.17 -16.87 -12.56
N LEU A 393 -14.97 -15.56 -12.46
CA LEU A 393 -14.26 -14.75 -13.46
C LEU A 393 -12.97 -14.21 -12.84
N VAL A 394 -11.86 -14.35 -13.55
CA VAL A 394 -10.57 -13.78 -13.16
C VAL A 394 -10.09 -12.85 -14.26
N THR A 395 -9.79 -11.60 -13.90
CA THR A 395 -9.15 -10.64 -14.79
C THR A 395 -7.74 -10.32 -14.30
N GLY A 396 -6.86 -9.99 -15.23
CA GLY A 396 -5.52 -9.52 -14.93
C GLY A 396 -4.73 -9.21 -16.20
N TYR A 397 -3.89 -8.19 -16.14
CA TYR A 397 -2.92 -7.85 -17.17
C TYR A 397 -1.72 -7.15 -16.52
N ASP A 398 -0.64 -7.02 -17.27
CA ASP A 398 0.61 -6.42 -16.85
C ASP A 398 1.18 -7.09 -15.58
N PHE A 399 1.54 -6.31 -14.55
CA PHE A 399 2.10 -6.84 -13.32
C PHE A 399 1.10 -7.70 -12.53
N LEU A 400 -0.21 -7.62 -12.81
CA LEU A 400 -1.25 -8.41 -12.11
C LEU A 400 -1.43 -9.83 -12.67
N LEU A 401 -0.67 -10.24 -13.69
CA LEU A 401 -0.85 -11.54 -14.35
C LEU A 401 -0.49 -12.72 -13.45
N ASP A 402 0.54 -12.59 -12.64
CA ASP A 402 0.99 -13.63 -11.72
C ASP A 402 -0.02 -13.84 -10.58
N GLN A 403 -0.60 -12.74 -10.06
CA GLN A 403 -1.72 -12.77 -9.13
C GLN A 403 -2.93 -13.46 -9.73
N ALA A 404 -3.38 -13.03 -10.91
CA ALA A 404 -4.53 -13.63 -11.58
C ALA A 404 -4.32 -15.12 -11.83
N GLY A 405 -3.12 -15.52 -12.26
CA GLY A 405 -2.74 -16.93 -12.39
C GLY A 405 -2.77 -17.70 -11.06
N ALA A 406 -2.31 -17.11 -9.96
CA ALA A 406 -2.32 -17.73 -8.64
C ALA A 406 -3.73 -17.88 -8.04
N ILE A 407 -4.60 -16.88 -8.25
CA ILE A 407 -6.01 -16.91 -7.86
C ILE A 407 -6.74 -17.99 -8.66
N LYS A 408 -6.53 -18.07 -9.97
CA LYS A 408 -7.11 -19.11 -10.82
C LYS A 408 -6.72 -20.51 -10.35
N ARG A 409 -5.43 -20.75 -10.07
CA ARG A 409 -4.96 -22.03 -9.50
C ARG A 409 -5.62 -22.33 -8.15
N SER A 410 -5.84 -21.31 -7.31
CA SER A 410 -6.52 -21.48 -6.03
C SER A 410 -7.99 -21.87 -6.22
N PHE A 411 -8.70 -21.23 -7.15
CA PHE A 411 -10.07 -21.62 -7.50
C PHE A 411 -10.17 -23.04 -8.06
N ASP A 412 -9.24 -23.44 -8.94
CA ASP A 412 -9.17 -24.82 -9.44
C ASP A 412 -8.97 -25.81 -8.28
N SER A 413 -8.04 -25.52 -7.37
CA SER A 413 -7.74 -26.39 -6.22
C SER A 413 -8.90 -26.49 -5.23
N GLN A 414 -9.73 -25.46 -5.17
CA GLN A 414 -10.95 -25.41 -4.35
C GLN A 414 -12.18 -25.93 -5.11
N GLY A 415 -12.00 -26.47 -6.32
CA GLY A 415 -13.01 -27.21 -7.07
C GLY A 415 -14.07 -26.37 -7.78
N ILE A 416 -13.80 -25.09 -8.08
CA ILE A 416 -14.71 -24.28 -8.89
C ILE A 416 -14.79 -24.86 -10.30
N ALA A 417 -16.00 -25.22 -10.74
CA ALA A 417 -16.21 -25.97 -11.98
C ALA A 417 -15.98 -25.15 -13.25
N ALA A 418 -16.31 -23.85 -13.21
CA ALA A 418 -16.22 -22.95 -14.36
C ALA A 418 -15.44 -21.68 -14.00
N VAL A 419 -14.11 -21.73 -14.11
CA VAL A 419 -13.25 -20.54 -13.98
C VAL A 419 -13.00 -19.96 -15.37
N ASP A 420 -13.51 -18.74 -15.62
CA ASP A 420 -13.21 -17.96 -16.82
C ASP A 420 -11.94 -17.13 -16.60
N ASP A 421 -10.87 -17.54 -17.26
CA ASP A 421 -9.56 -16.88 -17.28
C ASP A 421 -9.23 -16.24 -18.64
N THR A 422 -10.24 -16.07 -19.51
CA THR A 422 -10.04 -15.49 -20.85
C THR A 422 -9.58 -14.03 -20.82
N LEU A 423 -9.70 -13.36 -19.66
CA LEU A 423 -9.22 -12.01 -19.40
C LEU A 423 -7.95 -11.98 -18.52
N VAL A 424 -7.19 -13.08 -18.48
CA VAL A 424 -5.85 -13.15 -17.86
C VAL A 424 -4.79 -13.10 -18.94
N ASN A 425 -4.57 -11.91 -19.51
CA ASN A 425 -3.58 -11.64 -20.56
C ASN A 425 -3.45 -10.13 -20.84
N ASN A 426 -2.44 -9.75 -21.64
CA ASN A 426 -2.18 -8.38 -22.06
C ASN A 426 -2.95 -7.95 -23.32
N THR A 427 -4.15 -8.46 -23.60
CA THR A 427 -4.84 -8.18 -24.87
C THR A 427 -6.31 -7.79 -24.76
N TRP A 428 -6.93 -7.94 -23.59
CA TRP A 428 -8.35 -7.64 -23.44
C TRP A 428 -8.63 -6.14 -23.28
N ASP A 429 -9.78 -5.71 -23.78
CA ASP A 429 -10.25 -4.33 -23.78
C ASP A 429 -11.59 -4.17 -23.03
N ALA A 430 -12.15 -2.96 -23.02
CA ALA A 430 -13.42 -2.68 -22.37
C ALA A 430 -14.61 -3.49 -22.93
N ALA A 431 -14.61 -3.82 -24.23
CA ALA A 431 -15.69 -4.58 -24.85
C ALA A 431 -15.66 -6.04 -24.38
N ALA A 432 -14.48 -6.64 -24.32
CA ALA A 432 -14.27 -7.98 -23.77
C ALA A 432 -14.72 -8.04 -22.30
N LEU A 433 -14.34 -7.06 -21.48
CA LEU A 433 -14.75 -7.00 -20.08
C LEU A 433 -16.27 -6.86 -19.94
N ARG A 434 -16.92 -5.93 -20.66
CA ARG A 434 -18.38 -5.76 -20.63
C ARG A 434 -19.12 -7.04 -20.97
N GLY A 435 -18.65 -7.76 -22.00
CA GLY A 435 -19.25 -9.03 -22.43
C GLY A 435 -19.19 -10.16 -21.39
N LYS A 436 -18.28 -10.06 -20.40
CA LYS A 436 -18.13 -11.03 -19.31
C LYS A 436 -18.75 -10.54 -18.02
N LEU A 437 -18.40 -9.33 -17.59
CA LEU A 437 -18.79 -8.77 -16.31
C LEU A 437 -20.28 -8.43 -16.26
N PHE A 438 -20.83 -7.88 -17.34
CA PHE A 438 -22.24 -7.44 -17.44
C PHE A 438 -23.11 -8.42 -18.24
N ALA A 439 -22.69 -9.69 -18.32
CA ALA A 439 -23.47 -10.75 -18.93
C ALA A 439 -24.78 -10.99 -18.14
N GLN A 440 -25.74 -11.68 -18.76
CA GLN A 440 -27.08 -11.91 -18.18
C GLN A 440 -27.06 -12.71 -16.87
N SER A 441 -26.04 -13.54 -16.65
CA SER A 441 -25.76 -14.24 -15.40
C SER A 441 -24.38 -13.83 -14.90
N ALA A 442 -24.29 -13.16 -13.74
CA ALA A 442 -22.99 -12.83 -13.19
C ALA A 442 -22.29 -14.10 -12.66
N PRO A 443 -20.95 -14.16 -12.71
CA PRO A 443 -20.19 -15.19 -12.02
C PRO A 443 -20.38 -15.11 -10.50
N ASP A 444 -20.33 -16.26 -9.82
CA ASP A 444 -20.47 -16.30 -8.35
C ASP A 444 -19.28 -15.64 -7.65
N LEU A 445 -18.08 -15.84 -8.19
CA LEU A 445 -16.84 -15.20 -7.73
C LEU A 445 -16.26 -14.33 -8.85
N VAL A 446 -15.85 -13.10 -8.54
CA VAL A 446 -15.21 -12.22 -9.52
C VAL A 446 -13.94 -11.61 -8.90
N SER A 447 -12.79 -12.04 -9.41
CA SER A 447 -11.50 -11.42 -9.14
C SER A 447 -11.23 -10.35 -10.21
N LEU A 448 -11.69 -9.13 -9.95
CA LEU A 448 -11.69 -8.00 -10.90
C LEU A 448 -10.40 -7.18 -10.79
N ASN A 449 -9.27 -7.75 -11.20
CA ASN A 449 -7.97 -7.05 -11.14
C ASN A 449 -7.67 -6.31 -12.45
N ALA A 450 -7.44 -5.00 -12.31
CA ALA A 450 -7.08 -4.05 -13.37
C ALA A 450 -6.54 -2.76 -12.71
N HIS A 451 -6.20 -1.74 -13.51
CA HIS A 451 -6.03 -0.38 -13.02
C HIS A 451 -7.39 0.28 -12.74
N PHE A 452 -7.48 1.11 -11.70
CA PHE A 452 -8.75 1.68 -11.23
C PHE A 452 -8.66 3.16 -10.82
N SER A 453 -9.81 3.82 -10.88
CA SER A 453 -10.19 4.91 -9.99
C SER A 453 -11.42 4.44 -9.18
N HIS A 454 -11.91 5.29 -8.29
CA HIS A 454 -13.08 5.00 -7.46
C HIS A 454 -14.35 4.68 -8.28
N PHE A 455 -14.47 5.23 -9.49
CA PHE A 455 -15.65 5.09 -10.35
C PHE A 455 -15.34 4.52 -11.75
N GLN A 456 -14.06 4.31 -12.10
CA GLN A 456 -13.66 3.76 -13.40
C GLN A 456 -12.67 2.61 -13.26
N LEU A 457 -12.75 1.67 -14.19
CA LEU A 457 -11.78 0.62 -14.44
C LEU A 457 -11.12 0.91 -15.79
N PHE A 458 -9.81 0.75 -15.85
CA PHE A 458 -9.00 0.93 -17.04
C PHE A 458 -8.50 -0.45 -17.54
N PRO A 459 -9.16 -1.03 -18.56
CA PRO A 459 -8.66 -2.15 -19.34
C PRO A 459 -7.31 -1.87 -19.99
N ASN A 460 -6.68 -2.93 -20.52
CA ASN A 460 -5.44 -2.76 -21.25
C ASN A 460 -5.64 -1.95 -22.56
N GLY A 461 -4.57 -1.32 -23.03
CA GLY A 461 -4.56 -0.51 -24.26
C GLY A 461 -4.65 1.00 -24.01
N PRO A 462 -4.87 1.81 -25.07
CA PRO A 462 -4.90 3.26 -24.95
C PRO A 462 -6.02 3.76 -24.02
N ASP A 463 -5.66 4.67 -23.12
CA ASP A 463 -6.62 5.34 -22.25
C ASP A 463 -7.49 6.31 -23.07
N THR A 464 -8.65 5.82 -23.50
CA THR A 464 -9.65 6.58 -24.27
C THR A 464 -11.01 6.40 -23.62
N PRO A 465 -11.93 7.38 -23.74
CA PRO A 465 -13.27 7.26 -23.16
C PRO A 465 -14.03 5.98 -23.55
N GLY A 466 -13.83 5.47 -24.77
CA GLY A 466 -14.45 4.21 -25.23
C GLY A 466 -13.85 2.94 -24.62
N ASN A 467 -12.61 3.01 -24.15
CA ASN A 467 -11.91 1.90 -23.50
C ASN A 467 -11.96 1.98 -21.97
N ARG A 468 -12.68 2.93 -21.36
CA ARG A 468 -12.94 2.95 -19.91
C ARG A 468 -14.23 2.22 -19.59
N VAL A 469 -14.31 1.58 -18.42
CA VAL A 469 -15.55 1.00 -17.89
C VAL A 469 -15.90 1.72 -16.60
N SER A 470 -17.11 2.28 -16.52
CA SER A 470 -17.56 3.02 -15.32
C SER A 470 -18.37 2.13 -14.38
N ALA A 471 -18.29 2.37 -13.08
CA ALA A 471 -19.10 1.68 -12.06
C ALA A 471 -20.60 1.89 -12.28
N SER A 472 -21.00 3.05 -12.83
CA SER A 472 -22.39 3.33 -13.22
C SER A 472 -22.94 2.42 -14.33
N GLU A 473 -22.07 1.68 -15.03
CA GLU A 473 -22.48 0.69 -16.04
C GLU A 473 -22.93 -0.63 -15.42
N VAL A 474 -22.66 -0.90 -14.14
CA VAL A 474 -23.15 -2.09 -13.44
C VAL A 474 -24.69 -2.11 -13.56
N PRO A 475 -25.27 -3.13 -14.23
CA PRO A 475 -26.68 -3.16 -14.60
C PRO A 475 -27.62 -2.81 -13.44
N THR A 476 -28.56 -1.91 -13.72
CA THR A 476 -29.49 -1.40 -12.70
C THR A 476 -30.83 -2.15 -12.63
N GLN A 477 -30.97 -3.23 -13.41
CA GLN A 477 -32.16 -4.08 -13.42
C GLN A 477 -31.78 -5.56 -13.30
N GLY A 478 -32.61 -6.32 -12.59
CA GLY A 478 -32.40 -7.73 -12.29
C GLY A 478 -31.53 -7.99 -11.07
N ASP A 479 -31.47 -9.26 -10.67
CA ASP A 479 -30.79 -9.76 -9.47
C ASP A 479 -29.46 -10.44 -9.81
N ALA A 480 -28.83 -10.04 -10.92
CA ALA A 480 -27.72 -10.78 -11.53
C ALA A 480 -26.51 -10.97 -10.61
N TYR A 481 -26.28 -10.06 -9.66
CA TYR A 481 -25.17 -10.11 -8.70
C TYR A 481 -25.59 -10.52 -7.29
N GLN A 482 -26.85 -10.91 -7.09
CA GLN A 482 -27.30 -11.40 -5.80
C GLN A 482 -26.50 -12.66 -5.44
N GLY A 483 -25.80 -12.62 -4.30
CA GLY A 483 -24.94 -13.74 -3.89
C GLY A 483 -23.62 -13.84 -4.65
N ALA A 484 -23.23 -12.81 -5.41
CA ALA A 484 -21.89 -12.72 -5.98
C ALA A 484 -20.90 -12.14 -4.95
N LEU A 485 -19.67 -12.68 -4.95
CA LEU A 485 -18.52 -12.12 -4.23
C LEU A 485 -17.53 -11.54 -5.24
N VAL A 486 -17.45 -10.22 -5.28
CA VAL A 486 -16.56 -9.47 -6.16
C VAL A 486 -15.42 -8.90 -5.33
N PHE A 487 -14.18 -9.01 -5.80
CA PHE A 487 -13.04 -8.44 -5.11
C PHE A 487 -11.98 -7.96 -6.09
N SER A 488 -11.23 -6.93 -5.70
CA SER A 488 -10.20 -6.31 -6.52
C SER A 488 -9.02 -5.85 -5.68
N VAL A 489 -7.83 -5.88 -6.28
CA VAL A 489 -6.65 -5.16 -5.77
C VAL A 489 -6.46 -3.80 -6.42
N GLY A 490 -7.30 -3.38 -7.37
CA GLY A 490 -7.13 -2.12 -8.10
C GLY A 490 -7.08 -0.91 -7.18
N CYS A 491 -6.29 0.10 -7.53
CA CYS A 491 -6.14 1.33 -6.76
C CYS A 491 -7.50 2.05 -6.60
N HIS A 492 -7.85 2.44 -5.37
CA HIS A 492 -9.11 3.12 -5.04
C HIS A 492 -10.39 2.39 -5.48
N SER A 493 -10.30 1.12 -5.88
CA SER A 493 -11.43 0.31 -6.31
C SER A 493 -12.49 0.14 -5.22
N GLY A 494 -12.12 0.30 -3.95
CA GLY A 494 -13.03 0.33 -2.79
C GLY A 494 -13.04 1.67 -2.09
N LEU A 495 -12.74 2.78 -2.76
CA LEU A 495 -12.94 4.11 -2.18
C LEU A 495 -14.40 4.54 -2.37
N SER A 496 -15.25 4.23 -1.39
CA SER A 496 -16.65 4.72 -1.38
C SER A 496 -16.72 6.20 -0.99
N LEU A 497 -17.49 6.97 -1.74
CA LEU A 497 -17.57 8.43 -1.60
C LEU A 497 -19.01 8.89 -1.76
N PRO A 498 -19.51 9.76 -0.85
CA PRO A 498 -20.88 10.23 -0.93
C PRO A 498 -21.18 10.85 -2.29
N ASP A 499 -22.21 10.34 -2.97
CA ASP A 499 -22.68 10.84 -4.26
C ASP A 499 -22.82 12.38 -4.33
N GLY A 500 -23.24 13.00 -3.22
CA GLY A 500 -23.47 14.44 -3.11
C GLY A 500 -22.21 15.31 -3.22
N ASP A 501 -21.01 14.71 -3.12
CA ASP A 501 -19.74 15.43 -3.30
C ASP A 501 -19.41 15.67 -4.79
N PHE A 502 -20.16 15.08 -5.72
CA PHE A 502 -19.88 15.11 -7.15
C PHE A 502 -20.97 15.81 -7.97
N ALA A 503 -20.53 16.47 -9.05
CA ALA A 503 -21.43 17.23 -9.93
C ALA A 503 -22.26 16.33 -10.87
N ASN A 504 -21.87 15.07 -11.08
CA ASN A 504 -22.62 14.13 -11.90
C ASN A 504 -22.60 12.72 -11.29
N ALA A 505 -23.69 11.99 -11.52
CA ALA A 505 -23.90 10.65 -10.97
C ALA A 505 -22.91 9.61 -11.51
N ALA A 506 -22.30 9.82 -12.69
CA ALA A 506 -21.32 8.88 -13.22
C ALA A 506 -20.01 8.89 -12.42
N GLN A 507 -19.64 10.05 -11.86
CA GLN A 507 -18.50 10.20 -10.95
C GLN A 507 -18.87 9.90 -9.50
N GLY A 508 -20.12 10.18 -9.09
CA GLY A 508 -20.62 9.86 -7.75
C GLY A 508 -20.73 8.36 -7.49
N THR A 509 -21.22 7.59 -8.47
CA THR A 509 -21.35 6.14 -8.30
C THR A 509 -19.99 5.45 -8.31
N ASP A 510 -19.52 5.05 -7.13
CA ASP A 510 -18.34 4.22 -6.94
C ASP A 510 -18.63 2.71 -7.10
N TRP A 511 -17.57 1.91 -7.20
CA TRP A 511 -17.68 0.46 -7.38
C TRP A 511 -18.32 -0.28 -6.21
N ALA A 512 -18.09 0.18 -4.97
CA ALA A 512 -18.68 -0.44 -3.79
C ALA A 512 -20.20 -0.24 -3.80
N GLN A 513 -20.67 0.99 -4.01
CA GLN A 513 -22.09 1.30 -4.17
C GLN A 513 -22.68 0.51 -5.34
N ALA A 514 -22.00 0.49 -6.49
CA ALA A 514 -22.49 -0.13 -7.72
C ALA A 514 -22.79 -1.63 -7.57
N PHE A 515 -21.91 -2.38 -6.90
CA PHE A 515 -22.09 -3.82 -6.65
C PHE A 515 -23.03 -4.09 -5.47
N VAL A 516 -22.87 -3.38 -4.34
CA VAL A 516 -23.66 -3.66 -3.11
C VAL A 516 -25.13 -3.36 -3.30
N ARG A 517 -25.50 -2.29 -4.04
CA ARG A 517 -26.91 -2.01 -4.38
C ARG A 517 -27.57 -3.10 -5.23
N ARG A 518 -26.78 -4.06 -5.74
CA ARG A 518 -27.24 -5.23 -6.52
C ARG A 518 -27.14 -6.55 -5.74
N GLY A 519 -26.91 -6.49 -4.43
CA GLY A 519 -26.88 -7.66 -3.57
C GLY A 519 -25.59 -8.47 -3.61
N ALA A 520 -24.52 -7.94 -4.24
CA ALA A 520 -23.19 -8.52 -4.12
C ALA A 520 -22.51 -8.12 -2.81
N THR A 521 -21.53 -8.94 -2.40
CA THR A 521 -20.49 -8.51 -1.46
C THR A 521 -19.26 -8.10 -2.25
N TYR A 522 -18.67 -6.96 -1.91
CA TYR A 522 -17.54 -6.37 -2.61
C TYR A 522 -16.35 -6.15 -1.69
N ILE A 523 -15.13 -6.43 -2.15
CA ILE A 523 -13.90 -6.05 -1.46
C ILE A 523 -13.04 -5.23 -2.41
N GLY A 524 -12.65 -4.02 -1.99
CA GLY A 524 -11.79 -3.16 -2.77
C GLY A 524 -10.85 -2.35 -1.89
N ASN A 525 -9.82 -1.78 -2.51
CA ASN A 525 -8.83 -0.96 -1.82
C ASN A 525 -9.30 0.50 -1.75
N THR A 526 -9.29 1.09 -0.56
CA THR A 526 -9.63 2.53 -0.34
C THR A 526 -8.52 3.49 -0.79
N GLY A 527 -7.32 2.98 -1.07
CA GLY A 527 -6.15 3.77 -1.44
C GLY A 527 -5.37 3.13 -2.57
N TYR A 528 -4.15 3.64 -2.81
CA TYR A 528 -3.22 3.02 -3.74
C TYR A 528 -2.80 1.63 -3.26
N ALA A 529 -2.99 0.66 -4.13
CA ALA A 529 -2.48 -0.69 -3.97
C ALA A 529 -1.07 -0.81 -4.52
N TYR A 530 -0.32 -1.76 -3.99
CA TYR A 530 1.03 -2.08 -4.42
C TYR A 530 1.16 -3.55 -4.82
N GLY A 531 1.97 -3.81 -5.84
CA GLY A 531 2.44 -5.12 -6.26
C GLY A 531 3.96 -5.12 -6.42
N ASP A 532 4.53 -6.23 -6.86
CA ASP A 532 5.87 -6.22 -7.46
C ASP A 532 5.73 -6.35 -8.99
N GLY A 533 6.67 -5.80 -9.74
CA GLY A 533 6.59 -5.75 -11.20
C GLY A 533 6.44 -7.13 -11.85
N ASP A 534 6.94 -8.19 -11.22
CA ASP A 534 7.01 -9.53 -11.80
C ASP A 534 6.73 -10.67 -10.80
N LEU A 535 6.50 -10.35 -9.52
CA LEU A 535 6.41 -11.33 -8.44
C LEU A 535 5.21 -11.08 -7.51
N LEU A 536 4.70 -12.18 -6.96
CA LEU A 536 3.51 -12.15 -6.13
C LEU A 536 3.80 -11.60 -4.72
N ALA A 537 3.60 -10.29 -4.55
CA ALA A 537 3.90 -9.55 -3.32
C ALA A 537 2.76 -8.61 -2.91
N TYR A 538 2.88 -7.99 -1.74
CA TYR A 538 2.04 -6.86 -1.35
C TYR A 538 0.51 -7.15 -1.45
N SER A 539 -0.25 -6.30 -2.14
CA SER A 539 -1.72 -6.43 -2.27
C SER A 539 -2.11 -7.72 -2.97
N GLU A 540 -1.28 -8.16 -3.90
CA GLU A 540 -1.49 -9.39 -4.67
C GLU A 540 -1.39 -10.62 -3.77
N ARG A 541 -0.37 -10.65 -2.90
CA ARG A 541 -0.21 -11.69 -1.88
C ARG A 541 -1.36 -11.68 -0.87
N LEU A 542 -1.78 -10.50 -0.41
CA LEU A 542 -2.88 -10.39 0.56
C LEU A 542 -4.19 -10.92 -0.03
N MET A 543 -4.49 -10.60 -1.29
CA MET A 543 -5.71 -11.07 -1.94
C MET A 543 -5.65 -12.57 -2.29
N LEU A 544 -4.47 -13.11 -2.62
CA LEU A 544 -4.31 -14.56 -2.73
C LEU A 544 -4.55 -15.25 -1.38
N ASN A 545 -4.01 -14.69 -0.29
CA ASN A 545 -4.28 -15.22 1.05
C ASN A 545 -5.79 -15.23 1.31
N PHE A 546 -6.52 -14.16 0.97
CA PHE A 546 -7.98 -14.11 1.10
C PHE A 546 -8.66 -15.26 0.35
N VAL A 547 -8.33 -15.48 -0.92
CA VAL A 547 -8.89 -16.59 -1.71
C VAL A 547 -8.56 -17.96 -1.10
N GLN A 548 -7.35 -18.15 -0.58
CA GLN A 548 -6.96 -19.40 0.10
C GLN A 548 -7.75 -19.61 1.41
N GLU A 549 -8.01 -18.54 2.16
CA GLU A 549 -8.79 -18.59 3.40
C GLU A 549 -10.29 -18.89 3.17
N LEU A 550 -10.84 -18.60 1.99
CA LEU A 550 -12.20 -19.01 1.63
C LEU A 550 -12.37 -20.54 1.63
N GLY A 551 -11.32 -21.30 1.34
CA GLY A 551 -11.32 -22.76 1.36
C GLY A 551 -11.06 -23.39 2.73
N TYR A 552 -10.72 -22.60 3.76
CA TYR A 552 -10.31 -23.13 5.08
C TYR A 552 -11.44 -23.21 6.13
N VAL A 553 -11.82 -24.43 6.53
CA VAL A 553 -12.95 -24.71 7.46
C VAL A 553 -12.54 -24.91 8.93
N GLY A 554 -11.25 -25.11 9.21
CA GLY A 554 -10.77 -25.65 10.50
C GLY A 554 -10.92 -24.77 11.75
N ALA A 555 -11.35 -23.51 11.63
CA ALA A 555 -11.43 -22.58 12.76
C ALA A 555 -12.81 -21.90 12.95
N GLY A 556 -13.91 -22.56 12.56
CA GLY A 556 -15.30 -22.09 12.75
C GLY A 556 -15.98 -21.64 11.45
N PRO A 557 -17.07 -20.85 11.48
CA PRO A 557 -17.82 -20.48 10.28
C PRO A 557 -16.92 -19.91 9.17
N GLN A 558 -17.09 -20.41 7.96
CA GLN A 558 -16.44 -19.87 6.76
C GLN A 558 -17.23 -18.68 6.26
N THR A 559 -16.79 -17.48 6.60
CA THR A 559 -17.43 -16.26 6.13
C THR A 559 -16.41 -15.36 5.44
N VAL A 560 -16.90 -14.50 4.54
CA VAL A 560 -16.06 -13.54 3.82
C VAL A 560 -15.25 -12.66 4.78
N GLY A 561 -15.88 -12.15 5.84
CA GLY A 561 -15.21 -11.29 6.83
C GLY A 561 -14.12 -12.01 7.62
N ARG A 562 -14.30 -13.30 7.93
CA ARG A 562 -13.25 -14.10 8.60
C ARG A 562 -12.11 -14.44 7.67
N ALA A 563 -12.41 -14.75 6.41
CA ALA A 563 -11.37 -14.99 5.40
C ALA A 563 -10.49 -13.75 5.22
N LEU A 564 -11.07 -12.55 5.10
CA LEU A 564 -10.30 -11.31 4.97
C LEU A 564 -9.48 -11.00 6.23
N LEU A 565 -10.08 -11.17 7.43
CA LEU A 565 -9.38 -11.03 8.70
C LEU A 565 -8.16 -11.96 8.79
N ARG A 566 -8.34 -13.24 8.47
CA ARG A 566 -7.25 -14.23 8.53
C ARG A 566 -6.19 -13.95 7.48
N ALA A 567 -6.58 -13.48 6.29
CA ALA A 567 -5.63 -13.10 5.25
C ALA A 567 -4.71 -11.95 5.68
N LYS A 568 -5.27 -10.91 6.33
CA LYS A 568 -4.50 -9.80 6.91
C LYS A 568 -3.58 -10.27 8.04
N GLN A 569 -4.11 -11.10 8.95
CA GLN A 569 -3.33 -11.72 10.03
C GLN A 569 -2.19 -12.59 9.50
N ARG A 570 -2.43 -13.39 8.47
CA ARG A 570 -1.42 -14.23 7.82
C ARG A 570 -0.36 -13.38 7.11
N TYR A 571 -0.75 -12.30 6.45
CA TYR A 571 0.19 -11.36 5.83
C TYR A 571 1.16 -10.81 6.88
N PHE A 572 0.63 -10.23 7.97
CA PHE A 572 1.42 -9.73 9.09
C PHE A 572 2.33 -10.81 9.69
N ASN A 573 1.77 -11.99 10.01
CA ASN A 573 2.49 -13.04 10.70
C ASN A 573 3.54 -13.74 9.82
N SER A 574 3.58 -13.45 8.52
CA SER A 574 4.57 -13.98 7.56
C SER A 574 5.66 -12.98 7.19
N ALA A 575 5.64 -11.76 7.74
CA ALA A 575 6.71 -10.78 7.53
C ALA A 575 8.04 -11.31 8.08
N ALA A 576 9.13 -11.18 7.31
CA ALA A 576 10.45 -11.56 7.81
C ALA A 576 11.01 -10.46 8.72
N ALA A 577 12.15 -10.72 9.35
CA ALA A 577 12.78 -9.77 10.26
C ALA A 577 13.02 -8.40 9.60
N GLY A 578 12.46 -7.35 10.20
CA GLY A 578 12.66 -5.97 9.74
C GLY A 578 12.02 -5.63 8.39
N THR A 579 11.08 -6.44 7.89
CA THR A 579 10.51 -6.23 6.55
C THR A 579 9.19 -5.48 6.52
N LEU A 580 8.52 -5.31 7.66
CA LEU A 580 7.22 -4.63 7.71
C LEU A 580 7.40 -3.10 7.57
N SER A 581 7.02 -2.57 6.41
CA SER A 581 7.20 -1.17 6.00
C SER A 581 5.89 -0.36 6.10
N SER A 582 5.94 0.94 5.76
CA SER A 582 4.74 1.77 5.62
C SER A 582 3.84 1.32 4.46
N TYR A 583 4.41 0.67 3.43
CA TYR A 583 3.64 0.05 2.35
C TYR A 583 2.82 -1.11 2.88
N ASP A 584 3.43 -1.99 3.69
CA ASP A 584 2.74 -3.15 4.28
C ASP A 584 1.61 -2.74 5.21
N GLU A 585 1.82 -1.73 6.05
CA GLU A 585 0.76 -1.14 6.88
C GLU A 585 -0.42 -0.66 6.02
N LYS A 586 -0.13 0.08 4.94
CA LYS A 586 -1.15 0.57 4.03
C LYS A 586 -1.90 -0.58 3.33
N ILE A 587 -1.18 -1.57 2.80
CA ILE A 587 -1.75 -2.75 2.12
C ILE A 587 -2.67 -3.54 3.02
N MET A 588 -2.35 -3.69 4.30
CA MET A 588 -3.24 -4.39 5.24
C MET A 588 -4.49 -3.55 5.54
N ALA A 589 -4.36 -2.23 5.59
CA ALA A 589 -5.40 -1.34 6.09
C ALA A 589 -6.44 -0.91 5.03
N ILE A 590 -6.07 -0.83 3.75
CA ILE A 590 -6.96 -0.34 2.68
C ILE A 590 -7.99 -1.34 2.12
N PRO A 591 -7.79 -2.67 2.12
CA PRO A 591 -8.81 -3.61 1.64
C PRO A 591 -10.02 -3.57 2.58
N THR A 592 -11.12 -3.04 2.07
CA THR A 592 -12.38 -2.82 2.81
C THR A 592 -13.47 -3.72 2.25
N LEU A 593 -14.19 -4.39 3.15
CA LEU A 593 -15.34 -5.23 2.81
C LEU A 593 -16.62 -4.40 2.84
N TYR A 594 -17.28 -4.31 1.69
CA TYR A 594 -18.59 -3.72 1.50
C TYR A 594 -19.63 -4.83 1.35
N GLY A 595 -20.56 -4.89 2.29
CA GLY A 595 -21.48 -6.01 2.49
C GLY A 595 -21.43 -6.53 3.93
N LEU A 596 -22.01 -7.71 4.15
CA LEU A 596 -22.11 -8.31 5.49
C LEU A 596 -20.97 -9.31 5.72
N PRO A 597 -20.11 -9.12 6.73
CA PRO A 597 -18.93 -9.97 6.95
C PRO A 597 -19.29 -11.41 7.39
N MET A 598 -20.55 -11.64 7.76
CA MET A 598 -21.11 -12.95 8.11
C MET A 598 -21.54 -13.76 6.88
N LEU A 599 -21.49 -13.21 5.66
CA LEU A 599 -21.82 -13.96 4.45
C LEU A 599 -20.99 -15.25 4.39
N GLY A 600 -21.69 -16.38 4.48
CA GLY A 600 -21.08 -17.70 4.43
C GLY A 600 -20.55 -18.00 3.03
N VAL A 601 -19.43 -18.70 2.94
CA VAL A 601 -18.89 -19.21 1.68
C VAL A 601 -18.64 -20.70 1.84
N THR A 602 -19.25 -21.50 0.98
CA THR A 602 -19.03 -22.96 0.93
C THR A 602 -18.33 -23.29 -0.38
N MET A 603 -17.00 -23.31 -0.36
CA MET A 603 -16.21 -23.70 -1.53
C MET A 603 -16.45 -25.19 -1.86
N PRO A 604 -16.48 -25.59 -3.14
CA PRO A 604 -16.75 -26.98 -3.53
C PRO A 604 -15.78 -28.00 -2.92
N GLN A 605 -14.52 -27.62 -2.73
CA GLN A 605 -13.51 -28.38 -1.99
C GLN A 605 -12.96 -27.49 -0.88
N THR A 606 -12.93 -28.03 0.34
CA THR A 606 -12.45 -27.33 1.54
C THR A 606 -11.31 -28.10 2.19
N SER A 607 -10.54 -27.38 3.02
CA SER A 607 -9.42 -27.91 3.79
C SER A 607 -9.62 -27.62 5.27
N ASP A 608 -9.36 -28.61 6.13
CA ASP A 608 -9.22 -28.44 7.57
C ASP A 608 -7.80 -28.05 7.99
N VAL A 609 -6.84 -28.09 7.07
CA VAL A 609 -5.48 -27.57 7.26
C VAL A 609 -5.47 -26.06 6.97
N PRO A 610 -4.99 -25.23 7.92
CA PRO A 610 -4.89 -23.79 7.71
C PRO A 610 -3.95 -23.45 6.55
N PRO A 611 -4.27 -22.43 5.73
CA PRO A 611 -3.35 -21.92 4.74
C PRO A 611 -2.02 -21.46 5.38
N GLY A 612 -0.91 -22.00 4.89
CA GLY A 612 0.42 -21.86 5.52
C GLY A 612 0.82 -23.02 6.45
N GLY A 613 -0.02 -24.06 6.57
CA GLY A 613 0.29 -25.31 7.26
C GLY A 613 -0.16 -25.34 8.72
N ALA A 614 -0.47 -26.55 9.22
CA ALA A 614 -0.85 -26.79 10.61
C ALA A 614 0.29 -26.49 11.60
N SER A 615 -0.08 -26.18 12.85
CA SER A 615 0.90 -26.01 13.93
C SER A 615 1.69 -27.29 14.15
N ILE A 616 3.00 -27.14 14.29
CA ILE A 616 3.92 -28.26 14.58
C ILE A 616 3.96 -28.61 16.07
N MET A 617 3.27 -27.85 16.93
CA MET A 617 3.34 -27.98 18.39
C MET A 617 2.59 -29.19 18.97
N ASP A 618 1.80 -29.88 18.17
CA ASP A 618 1.07 -31.09 18.60
C ASP A 618 2.00 -32.32 18.74
N THR A 619 3.26 -32.23 18.28
CA THR A 619 4.16 -33.41 18.13
C THR A 619 5.55 -33.29 18.78
N ALA A 620 5.98 -32.11 19.29
CA ALA A 620 7.41 -31.84 19.50
C ALA A 620 7.80 -31.18 20.84
N ARG A 621 7.06 -31.39 21.94
CA ARG A 621 7.33 -30.71 23.22
C ARG A 621 8.37 -31.45 24.07
N ARG A 622 9.41 -30.74 24.52
CA ARG A 622 10.26 -31.16 25.64
C ARG A 622 10.16 -30.12 26.76
N SER A 623 9.81 -30.58 27.96
CA SER A 623 9.86 -29.74 29.16
C SER A 623 11.31 -29.55 29.58
N LEU A 624 11.72 -28.30 29.78
CA LEU A 624 12.97 -27.98 30.47
C LEU A 624 12.75 -28.07 31.98
N ALA A 625 13.79 -28.48 32.73
CA ALA A 625 13.72 -28.52 34.19
C ALA A 625 13.67 -27.08 34.74
N GLY A 626 12.49 -26.68 35.24
CA GLY A 626 12.14 -25.32 35.65
C GLY A 626 10.73 -25.01 35.14
N SER A 627 9.77 -24.84 36.03
CA SER A 627 8.42 -25.40 35.92
C SER A 627 7.53 -25.06 34.71
N ASP A 628 7.84 -24.15 33.80
CA ASP A 628 6.84 -23.71 32.80
C ASP A 628 7.40 -23.36 31.41
N VAL A 629 8.70 -23.57 31.14
CA VAL A 629 9.27 -23.31 29.80
C VAL A 629 9.29 -24.59 28.97
N LEU A 630 8.69 -24.53 27.78
CA LEU A 630 8.71 -25.60 26.79
C LEU A 630 9.60 -25.24 25.62
N THR A 631 10.34 -26.21 25.11
CA THR A 631 11.09 -26.06 23.86
C THR A 631 10.51 -26.97 22.81
N SER A 632 10.41 -26.45 21.59
CA SER A 632 10.04 -27.20 20.39
C SER A 632 11.19 -27.17 19.40
N SER A 633 11.55 -28.33 18.86
CA SER A 633 12.56 -28.42 17.81
C SER A 633 11.89 -28.27 16.45
N VAL A 634 12.40 -27.36 15.64
CA VAL A 634 11.93 -27.13 14.27
C VAL A 634 13.03 -27.53 13.31
N ALA A 635 12.79 -28.63 12.57
CA ALA A 635 13.68 -29.12 11.53
C ALA A 635 13.11 -28.72 10.16
N LEU A 636 13.90 -27.97 9.39
CA LEU A 636 13.60 -27.62 8.02
C LEU A 636 14.60 -28.32 7.09
N ASP A 637 14.11 -29.24 6.28
CA ASP A 637 14.85 -29.84 5.17
C ASP A 637 14.31 -29.23 3.88
N LEU A 638 15.20 -28.58 3.13
CA LEU A 638 14.82 -27.60 2.10
C LEU A 638 15.45 -27.96 0.76
N SER A 639 14.59 -28.00 -0.25
CA SER A 639 14.97 -28.07 -1.66
C SER A 639 14.46 -26.83 -2.38
N TYR A 640 15.16 -26.43 -3.43
CA TYR A 640 14.88 -25.17 -4.13
C TYR A 640 14.60 -25.38 -5.62
N GLU A 641 13.64 -24.63 -6.12
CA GLU A 641 13.39 -24.45 -7.54
C GLU A 641 14.03 -23.15 -8.03
N ALA A 642 14.43 -23.13 -9.29
CA ALA A 642 14.97 -21.95 -9.94
C ALA A 642 13.83 -21.16 -10.58
N GLY A 643 13.79 -19.85 -10.33
CA GLY A 643 12.95 -18.91 -11.04
C GLY A 643 13.79 -17.81 -11.69
N SER A 644 13.24 -17.17 -12.72
CA SER A 644 13.89 -16.06 -13.41
C SER A 644 12.85 -15.06 -13.92
N VAL A 645 13.18 -13.78 -13.84
CA VAL A 645 12.42 -12.69 -14.45
C VAL A 645 13.20 -12.23 -15.69
N PRO A 646 12.67 -12.39 -16.91
CA PRO A 646 13.38 -12.06 -18.15
C PRO A 646 13.90 -10.63 -18.17
N GLY A 647 15.21 -10.46 -18.38
CA GLY A 647 15.86 -9.14 -18.44
C GLY A 647 16.06 -8.43 -17.10
N VAL A 648 15.74 -9.10 -15.99
CA VAL A 648 15.96 -8.59 -14.63
C VAL A 648 16.98 -9.47 -13.90
N GLY A 649 16.60 -10.70 -13.52
CA GLY A 649 17.51 -11.57 -12.78
C GLY A 649 16.91 -12.92 -12.43
N ASN A 650 17.54 -13.63 -11.49
CA ASN A 650 17.15 -14.96 -11.03
C ASN A 650 16.72 -14.95 -9.57
N TYR A 651 15.88 -15.89 -9.17
CA TYR A 651 15.53 -16.11 -7.77
C TYR A 651 15.46 -17.59 -7.44
N ARG A 652 15.38 -17.87 -6.14
CA ARG A 652 15.28 -19.22 -5.59
C ARG A 652 14.04 -19.30 -4.72
N GLN A 653 13.33 -20.40 -4.84
CA GLN A 653 12.06 -20.62 -4.16
C GLN A 653 12.07 -22.00 -3.52
N VAL A 654 11.46 -22.14 -2.36
CA VAL A 654 11.33 -23.45 -1.71
C VAL A 654 10.33 -24.30 -2.50
N VAL A 655 10.71 -25.54 -2.85
CA VAL A 655 9.83 -26.49 -3.57
C VAL A 655 8.49 -26.62 -2.84
N GLY A 656 7.39 -26.56 -3.60
CA GLY A 656 6.03 -26.70 -3.06
C GLY A 656 5.52 -25.48 -2.26
N SER A 657 6.26 -24.38 -2.24
CA SER A 657 5.83 -23.11 -1.67
C SER A 657 5.72 -22.06 -2.77
N ASP A 658 4.69 -21.22 -2.73
CA ASP A 658 4.58 -20.03 -3.58
C ASP A 658 5.18 -18.78 -2.90
N ASP A 659 5.88 -18.94 -1.77
CA ASP A 659 6.25 -17.85 -0.86
C ASP A 659 7.70 -17.36 -1.05
N LEU A 660 7.84 -16.05 -1.19
CA LEU A 660 9.11 -15.35 -1.38
C LEU A 660 9.20 -14.16 -0.43
N GLN A 661 10.40 -13.83 0.02
CA GLN A 661 10.70 -12.54 0.61
C GLN A 661 10.94 -11.56 -0.53
N VAL A 662 9.97 -10.66 -0.72
CA VAL A 662 10.00 -9.59 -1.73
C VAL A 662 9.91 -8.28 -0.98
N ILE A 663 10.93 -7.43 -1.14
CA ILE A 663 11.01 -6.09 -0.54
C ILE A 663 11.65 -5.18 -1.58
N GLY A 664 11.04 -4.02 -1.82
CA GLY A 664 11.58 -3.01 -2.73
C GLY A 664 13.09 -2.79 -2.59
N ASN A 665 13.79 -2.77 -3.72
CA ASN A 665 15.23 -2.59 -3.87
C ASN A 665 16.08 -3.52 -2.98
N ARG A 666 15.62 -4.76 -2.81
CA ARG A 666 16.39 -5.83 -2.17
C ARG A 666 16.39 -7.08 -3.06
N PRO A 667 17.47 -7.88 -2.99
CA PRO A 667 17.50 -9.20 -3.60
C PRO A 667 16.34 -10.05 -3.12
N VAL A 668 15.56 -10.61 -4.04
CA VAL A 668 14.49 -11.56 -3.71
C VAL A 668 15.10 -12.81 -3.08
N GLN A 669 14.55 -13.26 -1.96
CA GLN A 669 15.03 -14.45 -1.25
C GLN A 669 13.90 -15.47 -1.03
N PRO A 670 14.21 -16.78 -0.96
CA PRO A 670 13.22 -17.79 -0.59
C PRO A 670 12.68 -17.51 0.82
N ARG A 671 11.39 -17.70 1.05
CA ARG A 671 10.78 -17.64 2.38
C ARG A 671 9.98 -18.91 2.66
N THR A 672 9.96 -19.33 3.91
CA THR A 672 9.01 -20.34 4.40
C THR A 672 8.60 -19.99 5.83
N THR A 673 7.45 -20.49 6.25
CA THR A 673 6.93 -20.24 7.60
C THR A 673 6.49 -21.53 8.27
N ARG A 674 6.49 -21.55 9.60
CA ARG A 674 5.92 -22.63 10.41
C ARG A 674 5.03 -22.03 11.49
N ASP A 675 3.80 -22.49 11.54
CA ASP A 675 2.92 -22.24 12.68
C ASP A 675 3.49 -22.97 13.90
N ILE A 676 3.75 -22.21 14.94
CA ILE A 676 4.32 -22.67 16.21
C ILE A 676 3.40 -22.29 17.38
N SER A 677 2.15 -21.93 17.11
CA SER A 677 1.17 -21.65 18.16
C SER A 677 0.92 -22.88 19.02
N ALA A 678 0.81 -22.65 20.32
CA ALA A 678 0.37 -23.64 21.29
C ALA A 678 -0.59 -23.00 22.29
N GLU A 679 -1.67 -23.73 22.61
CA GLU A 679 -2.71 -23.25 23.53
C GLU A 679 -2.13 -22.84 24.88
N GLY A 680 -2.48 -21.64 25.35
CA GLY A 680 -2.05 -21.08 26.63
C GLY A 680 -0.57 -20.65 26.71
N LEU A 681 0.17 -20.80 25.61
CA LEU A 681 1.59 -20.45 25.52
C LEU A 681 1.83 -19.30 24.53
N ILE A 682 2.99 -18.69 24.67
CA ILE A 682 3.53 -17.70 23.74
C ILE A 682 4.97 -18.07 23.40
N ALA A 683 5.33 -17.96 22.13
CA ALA A 683 6.69 -18.16 21.66
C ALA A 683 7.57 -16.92 21.96
N HIS A 684 8.70 -17.11 22.62
CA HIS A 684 9.61 -16.02 23.01
C HIS A 684 10.65 -15.74 21.93
N GLY A 685 11.27 -16.77 21.38
CA GLY A 685 12.34 -16.64 20.39
C GLY A 685 12.74 -17.97 19.78
N ALA A 686 13.53 -17.89 18.70
CA ALA A 686 14.05 -19.04 17.97
C ALA A 686 15.58 -19.00 17.97
N LEU A 687 16.20 -20.07 18.46
CA LEU A 687 17.65 -20.28 18.45
C LEU A 687 18.01 -21.18 17.27
N LEU A 688 18.83 -20.69 16.34
CA LEU A 688 19.42 -21.52 15.30
C LEU A 688 20.51 -22.40 15.94
N VAL A 689 20.30 -23.71 15.99
CA VAL A 689 21.23 -24.68 16.60
C VAL A 689 22.09 -25.42 15.58
N GLY A 690 21.75 -25.33 14.29
CA GLY A 690 22.55 -25.91 13.22
C GLY A 690 21.93 -25.75 11.84
N GLY A 691 22.72 -26.00 10.81
CA GLY A 691 22.27 -25.97 9.42
C GLY A 691 23.35 -26.36 8.43
N THR A 692 22.95 -26.67 7.21
CA THR A 692 23.83 -27.01 6.10
C THR A 692 23.49 -26.12 4.92
N PHE A 693 24.49 -25.43 4.35
CA PHE A 693 24.31 -24.54 3.22
C PHE A 693 25.30 -24.83 2.08
N SER A 694 24.95 -24.33 0.91
CA SER A 694 25.81 -24.26 -0.27
C SER A 694 25.83 -22.85 -0.82
N ASP A 695 26.98 -22.43 -1.34
CA ASP A 695 27.16 -21.12 -1.98
C ASP A 695 27.19 -21.29 -3.51
N ALA A 696 26.39 -20.48 -4.19
CA ALA A 696 26.35 -20.38 -5.65
C ALA A 696 26.98 -19.03 -6.07
N PRO A 697 28.22 -19.02 -6.59
CA PRO A 697 28.87 -17.78 -7.03
C PRO A 697 28.27 -17.26 -8.35
N ASN A 698 28.53 -16.00 -8.66
CA ASN A 698 28.06 -15.30 -9.87
C ASN A 698 26.52 -15.35 -10.04
N PHE A 699 25.80 -15.33 -8.93
CA PHE A 699 24.36 -15.24 -8.91
C PHE A 699 23.93 -13.80 -9.19
N ASP A 700 23.01 -13.65 -10.13
CA ASP A 700 22.37 -12.38 -10.48
C ASP A 700 20.93 -12.43 -9.92
N PRO A 701 20.68 -11.86 -8.74
CA PRO A 701 19.38 -11.90 -8.09
C PRO A 701 18.42 -10.91 -8.75
N VAL A 702 17.14 -11.25 -8.80
CA VAL A 702 16.10 -10.24 -9.01
C VAL A 702 16.15 -9.23 -7.87
N ILE A 703 16.32 -7.95 -8.20
CA ILE A 703 16.09 -6.86 -7.25
C ILE A 703 14.64 -6.38 -7.39
N SER A 704 13.86 -6.57 -6.33
CA SER A 704 12.42 -6.28 -6.32
C SER A 704 12.10 -4.80 -6.56
N ARG A 705 10.96 -4.54 -7.18
CA ARG A 705 10.47 -3.21 -7.53
C ARG A 705 9.03 -3.06 -7.07
N VAL A 706 8.77 -2.14 -6.15
CA VAL A 706 7.40 -1.79 -5.77
C VAL A 706 6.75 -1.07 -6.95
N VAL A 707 5.63 -1.60 -7.44
CA VAL A 707 4.85 -1.02 -8.54
C VAL A 707 3.43 -0.68 -8.11
N THR A 708 2.84 0.27 -8.82
CA THR A 708 1.44 0.69 -8.70
C THR A 708 0.98 1.26 -10.04
N ASP A 709 -0.30 1.61 -10.18
CA ASP A 709 -0.88 2.19 -11.39
C ASP A 709 -0.14 3.49 -11.84
N GLU A 710 0.44 4.23 -10.89
CA GLU A 710 1.18 5.47 -11.16
C GLU A 710 2.67 5.27 -11.47
N LEU A 711 3.23 4.10 -11.17
CA LEU A 711 4.68 3.89 -11.19
C LEU A 711 5.03 2.54 -11.79
N ARG A 712 5.69 2.61 -12.95
CA ARG A 712 6.38 1.48 -13.57
C ARG A 712 7.86 1.81 -13.65
N VAL A 713 8.68 1.05 -12.93
CA VAL A 713 10.14 1.21 -12.96
C VAL A 713 10.69 0.29 -14.05
N ALA A 714 11.05 0.85 -15.21
CA ALA A 714 11.44 0.06 -16.39
C ALA A 714 12.80 -0.65 -16.25
N SER A 715 13.69 -0.17 -15.38
CA SER A 715 15.03 -0.74 -15.15
C SER A 715 15.15 -1.27 -13.73
N GLU A 716 15.81 -2.41 -13.57
CA GLU A 716 16.18 -2.95 -12.27
C GLU A 716 17.04 -1.93 -11.47
N PRO A 717 16.77 -1.71 -10.17
CA PRO A 717 17.57 -0.80 -9.36
C PRO A 717 18.90 -1.45 -8.93
N ALA A 718 19.91 -0.62 -8.70
CA ALA A 718 21.19 -1.08 -8.20
C ALA A 718 21.12 -1.38 -6.70
N TYR A 719 21.68 -2.52 -6.27
CA TYR A 719 21.81 -2.87 -4.86
C TYR A 719 23.26 -2.70 -4.38
N ALA A 720 23.53 -1.58 -3.70
CA ALA A 720 24.89 -1.14 -3.34
C ALA A 720 25.38 -1.59 -1.95
N ALA A 721 24.60 -2.41 -1.23
CA ALA A 721 25.03 -2.90 0.08
C ALA A 721 26.28 -3.80 -0.05
N GLN A 722 27.09 -3.88 1.01
CA GLN A 722 28.30 -4.72 1.05
C GLN A 722 28.21 -5.86 2.07
N SER A 723 27.04 -6.04 2.67
CA SER A 723 26.79 -7.05 3.71
C SER A 723 25.85 -8.14 3.19
N PRO A 724 25.93 -9.37 3.75
CA PRO A 724 24.96 -10.42 3.43
C PRO A 724 23.52 -9.98 3.73
N TYR A 725 22.59 -10.29 2.83
CA TYR A 725 21.16 -9.99 2.98
C TYR A 725 20.28 -11.25 2.83
N PRO A 726 19.29 -11.46 3.73
CA PRO A 726 19.06 -10.70 4.96
C PRO A 726 20.12 -11.00 6.01
N SER A 727 20.26 -10.10 6.97
CA SER A 727 21.16 -10.27 8.13
C SER A 727 20.60 -11.26 9.16
N GLN A 728 19.28 -11.43 9.23
CA GLN A 728 18.60 -12.38 10.09
C GLN A 728 17.84 -13.41 9.25
N LEU A 729 18.14 -14.70 9.48
CA LEU A 729 17.52 -15.81 8.75
C LEU A 729 16.14 -16.18 9.29
N ALA A 730 15.83 -15.83 10.54
CA ALA A 730 14.57 -16.22 11.17
C ALA A 730 14.04 -15.16 12.13
N THR A 731 12.71 -15.07 12.24
CA THR A 731 12.00 -14.25 13.22
C THR A 731 10.80 -15.01 13.77
N VAL A 732 10.42 -14.71 15.01
CA VAL A 732 9.17 -15.20 15.63
C VAL A 732 8.19 -14.05 15.69
N ASN A 733 7.22 -14.08 14.79
CA ASN A 733 6.09 -13.16 14.80
C ASN A 733 4.99 -13.68 15.72
N ARG A 734 4.27 -12.76 16.35
CA ARG A 734 3.22 -13.08 17.32
C ARG A 734 2.17 -11.98 17.36
N PHE A 735 0.93 -12.37 17.63
CA PHE A 735 -0.13 -11.44 18.04
C PHE A 735 -1.18 -12.18 18.87
N LEU A 736 -1.82 -11.45 19.79
CA LEU A 736 -2.88 -12.00 20.64
C LEU A 736 -4.23 -11.91 19.92
N GLY A 737 -5.02 -12.98 19.98
CA GLY A 737 -6.42 -12.96 19.57
C GLY A 737 -7.36 -12.51 20.69
N VAL A 738 -8.58 -12.09 20.33
CA VAL A 738 -9.65 -11.78 21.30
C VAL A 738 -10.17 -13.00 22.06
N ASP A 739 -9.79 -14.20 21.61
CA ASP A 739 -9.93 -15.49 22.29
C ASP A 739 -8.87 -15.73 23.37
N GLY A 740 -7.93 -14.80 23.56
CA GLY A 740 -6.86 -14.90 24.54
C GLY A 740 -5.73 -15.86 24.12
N GLN A 741 -5.71 -16.32 22.86
CA GLN A 741 -4.68 -17.22 22.35
C GLN A 741 -3.61 -16.45 21.55
N SER A 742 -2.34 -16.84 21.71
CA SER A 742 -1.25 -16.30 20.89
C SER A 742 -1.20 -16.99 19.52
N ARG A 743 -1.10 -16.19 18.47
CA ARG A 743 -0.88 -16.67 17.10
C ARG A 743 0.58 -16.44 16.73
N ASP A 744 1.36 -17.51 16.81
CA ASP A 744 2.82 -17.47 16.77
C ASP A 744 3.33 -18.16 15.50
N ARG A 745 4.25 -17.52 14.80
CA ARG A 745 4.81 -18.05 13.55
C ARG A 745 6.30 -17.83 13.48
N LEU A 746 7.02 -18.92 13.23
CA LEU A 746 8.43 -18.87 12.85
C LEU A 746 8.50 -18.58 11.35
N VAL A 747 9.05 -17.43 10.99
CA VAL A 747 9.32 -17.05 9.59
C VAL A 747 10.81 -17.26 9.34
N VAL A 748 11.15 -17.99 8.29
CA VAL A 748 12.53 -18.32 7.92
C VAL A 748 12.79 -17.91 6.48
N VAL A 749 13.90 -17.20 6.26
CA VAL A 749 14.47 -16.87 4.95
C VAL A 749 15.72 -17.72 4.77
N PRO A 750 15.63 -18.93 4.19
CA PRO A 750 16.75 -19.86 4.11
C PRO A 750 17.70 -19.56 2.95
N GLY A 751 17.86 -18.29 2.59
CA GLY A 751 18.80 -17.81 1.58
C GLY A 751 19.49 -16.54 2.07
N GLN A 752 20.73 -16.32 1.64
CA GLN A 752 21.41 -15.04 1.81
C GLN A 752 22.16 -14.66 0.53
N PHE A 753 21.95 -13.44 0.05
CA PHE A 753 22.72 -12.87 -1.05
C PHE A 753 23.90 -12.05 -0.50
N LEU A 754 25.10 -12.37 -1.00
CA LEU A 754 26.33 -11.65 -0.70
C LEU A 754 26.77 -10.91 -1.97
N PRO A 755 26.63 -9.59 -2.05
CA PRO A 755 26.97 -8.82 -3.24
C PRO A 755 28.47 -8.90 -3.58
N GLY A 756 28.80 -8.99 -4.86
CA GLY A 756 30.17 -8.95 -5.38
C GLY A 756 30.70 -7.52 -5.55
N THR A 757 31.99 -7.38 -5.86
CA THR A 757 32.62 -6.08 -6.10
C THR A 757 32.26 -5.55 -7.50
N SER A 758 31.18 -4.77 -7.56
CA SER A 758 30.73 -3.78 -8.57
C SER A 758 30.81 -4.13 -10.07
N GLY A 759 29.63 -4.24 -10.70
CA GLY A 759 29.34 -4.11 -12.14
C GLY A 759 27.95 -3.49 -12.35
N ALA A 760 27.50 -3.31 -13.59
CA ALA A 760 26.20 -2.69 -13.91
C ALA A 760 24.96 -3.52 -13.49
N ALA A 761 25.13 -4.84 -13.31
CA ALA A 761 24.15 -5.75 -12.71
C ALA A 761 24.62 -6.18 -11.31
N THR A 762 23.68 -6.36 -10.37
CA THR A 762 23.99 -6.72 -8.97
C THR A 762 24.38 -8.19 -8.88
N THR A 763 25.56 -8.57 -9.35
CA THR A 763 26.03 -9.96 -9.25
C THR A 763 26.75 -10.24 -7.93
N GLY A 764 26.64 -11.47 -7.42
CA GLY A 764 27.20 -11.86 -6.13
C GLY A 764 27.20 -13.36 -5.88
N THR A 765 27.24 -13.75 -4.63
CA THR A 765 27.15 -15.15 -4.17
C THR A 765 25.83 -15.37 -3.47
N GLN A 766 25.04 -16.33 -3.94
CA GLN A 766 23.81 -16.75 -3.28
C GLN A 766 24.08 -17.96 -2.39
N ARG A 767 23.95 -17.79 -1.09
CA ARG A 767 23.93 -18.87 -0.10
C ARG A 767 22.52 -19.44 0.01
N LEU A 768 22.38 -20.76 0.03
CA LEU A 768 21.11 -21.46 0.24
C LEU A 768 21.28 -22.55 1.31
N TYR A 769 20.39 -22.58 2.29
CA TYR A 769 20.42 -23.55 3.38
C TYR A 769 19.56 -24.78 3.06
N SER A 770 20.19 -25.87 2.63
CA SER A 770 19.51 -27.18 2.45
C SER A 770 18.94 -27.77 3.74
N ALA A 771 19.49 -27.40 4.90
CA ALA A 771 18.95 -27.78 6.20
C ALA A 771 19.10 -26.63 7.21
N LEU A 772 18.07 -26.42 8.02
CA LEU A 772 18.11 -25.54 9.20
C LEU A 772 17.45 -26.26 10.38
N ARG A 773 17.99 -26.04 11.58
CA ARG A 773 17.49 -26.60 12.84
C ARG A 773 17.35 -25.47 13.86
N PHE A 774 16.13 -25.30 14.36
CA PHE A 774 15.83 -24.30 15.39
C PHE A 774 15.33 -24.95 16.67
N GLU A 775 15.63 -24.32 17.80
CA GLU A 775 14.90 -24.50 19.06
C GLU A 775 14.04 -23.26 19.31
N VAL A 776 12.73 -23.44 19.44
CA VAL A 776 11.80 -22.37 19.77
C VAL A 776 11.35 -22.52 21.21
N TYR A 777 11.53 -21.46 21.99
CA TYR A 777 11.18 -21.41 23.40
C TYR A 777 9.78 -20.83 23.59
N HIS A 778 8.98 -21.49 24.42
CA HIS A 778 7.60 -21.14 24.73
C HIS A 778 7.44 -21.03 26.25
N ALA A 779 6.64 -20.07 26.69
CA ALA A 779 6.27 -19.91 28.10
C ALA A 779 4.77 -19.60 28.21
N PRO A 780 4.17 -19.68 29.42
CA PRO A 780 2.79 -19.26 29.61
C PRO A 780 2.61 -17.78 29.27
N LEU A 781 1.42 -17.39 28.80
CA LEU A 781 1.08 -16.01 28.43
C LEU A 781 1.36 -14.97 29.53
N ALA A 782 1.41 -15.37 30.80
CA ALA A 782 1.74 -14.50 31.92
C ALA A 782 3.23 -14.14 32.03
N ALA A 783 4.11 -14.83 31.28
CA ALA A 783 5.53 -14.53 31.26
C ALA A 783 5.81 -13.22 30.52
N THR A 784 6.49 -12.29 31.19
CA THR A 784 6.80 -10.95 30.65
C THR A 784 8.26 -10.78 30.24
N ASP A 785 9.10 -11.78 30.51
CA ASP A 785 10.52 -11.73 30.14
C ASP A 785 10.73 -12.13 28.68
N PHE A 786 10.92 -11.12 27.83
CA PHE A 786 11.29 -11.28 26.42
C PHE A 786 12.73 -10.82 26.14
N ILE A 787 13.56 -10.67 27.18
CA ILE A 787 14.95 -10.24 27.03
C ILE A 787 15.73 -11.39 26.39
N ALA A 788 16.31 -11.12 25.21
CA ALA A 788 17.15 -12.10 24.54
C ALA A 788 18.42 -12.39 25.38
N PRO A 789 18.87 -13.66 25.45
CA PRO A 789 20.08 -13.99 26.19
C PRO A 789 21.32 -13.35 25.57
N SER A 790 22.21 -12.81 26.40
CA SER A 790 23.50 -12.28 25.95
C SER A 790 24.49 -13.42 25.71
N VAL A 791 24.84 -13.64 24.44
CA VAL A 791 25.95 -14.55 24.07
C VAL A 791 27.26 -13.78 24.13
N TRP A 792 28.03 -14.00 25.19
CA TRP A 792 29.27 -13.25 25.47
C TRP A 792 30.55 -13.96 24.98
N GLN A 793 30.46 -15.23 24.60
CA GLN A 793 31.56 -16.00 24.03
C GLN A 793 31.04 -16.95 22.95
N VAL A 794 31.70 -16.95 21.80
CA VAL A 794 31.50 -17.91 20.71
C VAL A 794 32.86 -18.52 20.41
N GLU A 795 32.98 -19.83 20.57
CA GLU A 795 34.18 -20.58 20.23
C GLU A 795 33.97 -21.32 18.91
N SER A 796 34.92 -21.21 17.98
CA SER A 796 34.96 -22.05 16.80
C SER A 796 36.15 -23.00 16.88
N ALA A 797 35.89 -24.30 16.73
CA ALA A 797 36.92 -25.31 16.64
C ALA A 797 36.98 -25.85 15.21
N HIS A 798 38.09 -25.63 14.50
CA HIS A 798 38.35 -26.29 13.24
C HIS A 798 38.74 -27.75 13.51
N VAL A 799 37.78 -28.66 13.39
CA VAL A 799 38.06 -30.10 13.42
C VAL A 799 38.46 -30.53 12.01
N TYR A 800 39.74 -30.83 11.80
CA TYR A 800 40.25 -31.40 10.55
C TYR A 800 39.51 -32.72 10.25
N GLY A 801 38.61 -32.72 9.25
CA GLY A 801 38.00 -33.96 8.72
C GLY A 801 36.52 -33.92 8.30
N GLY A 802 35.80 -32.81 8.44
CA GLY A 802 34.40 -32.68 7.99
C GLY A 802 33.55 -31.91 8.99
N VAL A 803 32.77 -30.95 8.50
CA VAL A 803 31.91 -30.07 9.32
C VAL A 803 30.72 -30.88 9.84
N ARG A 804 30.51 -30.89 11.16
CA ARG A 804 29.25 -31.27 11.80
C ARG A 804 28.51 -30.03 12.24
#